data_AF-A0A7Y4T2X8-F1
#
_entry.id   AF-A0A7Y4T2X8-F1
#
_cell.length_a   1.000
_cell.length_b   1.000
_cell.length_c   1.000
_cell.angle_alpha   90.00
_cell.angle_beta   90.00
_cell.angle_gamma   90.00
#
_symmetry.space_group_name_H-M   'P 1'
#
loop_
_entity.id
_entity.type
_entity.pdbx_description
1 polymer ?
#
loop_
_entity_poly.entity_id
_entity_poly.type
_entity_poly.pdbx_seq_one_letter_code
_entity_poly.pdbx_strand_id
1 'polypeptide(L)'
;MKSILIKYNIIQLFTFTFFVTAFLNTAIAQPAKKSVFTFPTTIGPNESEDWPYSIFMSSDCIHLYFAGFNEIFPAGCSIKLQAPVIGKFNTITNTLVWEKTYFAMDNNNVTYQSRGTFWSIFEYNGEIIATGNQGKDQCSNVEAQNIFPMILKADAITGLAHAGYPKFIDAGTGKKLNFIFPFTDNGTVTGIYGLGSTDDNKSVISFLNSDGTVDPMLGNQGYFIGPEKVELKRMIKVSGLPNVKYAFIGTKKHNANDWDVYVGGLSDKGMNLVWGKEFSETDLIIANIYSDEPAGDNPLCSEIPETGLEGWENNVYEEGWDLKQLGTDLFLSCKFDFVLIDFPKPCNGFNSILNGNSKYEYIDMALVKIGANDGVYESAINIGTSDAPDFFPEIEIVDGKVTILGARSSIYNVNGQKRLKTDGKLTTYDSDLSFVEERLFSTEDWDINCSFDMALNCEGELFVTGNNDKNDEDYYFYKFSNGCQKYSKYVSTDEKVNRTISQQETWSSSKKVGAKITIQSGGILTINNNAVIEFGASWDLIDYDKLSQNNSTDKTPKIVIESGGRLNLNGCTLRGMIACPSNGMWDGIEVRDGGLITMVNSPTIQDAKIGILVDVGMYDADGQLNPTQSNGCGQVNAITGSIIDCRFGIHFAPCNANSSVINGINFSCSGGLKDPSYKALYSGNPSIPDGLYQLGTKTFISSNNVAGISITGGSISGGYFPPALRGIGIASWNSRVNLNGGVNINNVFIGLQADANDATRFFTITGGNSFNANFRGIIFRGGGMHKVMDDNEFTVKYPLYPNPTLFGSGIGIYNAGSILTRIEDNDFTAGQGNNTGTIGIVNENSGSGASLIKKNRFNNIDIGDQTQKDNGGLNLWCNKYISNRKGWSINPQIAGVFPSQGNCAPQNSLTPENEFQDPSCQLPLNHIRSTLGFTYWTKQSEQFVPACNSTIVSTQGCFELDLKSGCTETILLTPGNVNYYFTLVPTLPDGEERQLLVNDLIRYYIGAGNSENIHTLLQNESNENYKMTYAMLLLNEGNITGAQAVVASLPISSSETSSFTTYFNVLLYAVQNNISLGSLPENKVSILETLVEDRTLAAYASQAILITYYGKEYLLPIETESGLEYRSKGNDNSDDMNQMIRIQPNPVSDILSLKINILQESKLELEIRSINGNLISTTSMNGKNFDIKLDVSQFNSGVYLLRLKDQSEEIYLNKFIKL
;
A
#
# COMPACT_ATOMS: atom_id res chain seq x y z
N MET A 1 8.53 53.25 -10.11
CA MET A 1 7.79 53.96 -9.05
C MET A 1 7.77 53.05 -7.83
N LYS A 2 8.79 53.11 -6.96
CA LYS A 2 8.87 53.84 -5.68
C LYS A 2 7.74 53.55 -4.68
N SER A 3 8.08 52.67 -3.72
CA SER A 3 7.76 52.61 -2.28
C SER A 3 6.30 52.64 -1.80
N ILE A 4 5.96 51.76 -0.85
CA ILE A 4 5.92 52.11 0.58
C ILE A 4 5.95 50.83 1.44
N LEU A 5 6.84 50.87 2.44
CA LEU A 5 7.03 49.95 3.55
C LEU A 5 6.18 50.45 4.73
N ILE A 6 5.47 49.57 5.46
CA ILE A 6 5.09 49.83 6.85
C ILE A 6 5.40 48.59 7.70
N LYS A 7 6.25 48.82 8.70
CA LYS A 7 6.61 47.91 9.81
C LYS A 7 5.48 47.85 10.84
N TYR A 8 5.29 46.69 11.47
CA TYR A 8 4.95 46.63 12.90
C TYR A 8 5.82 45.57 13.58
N ASN A 9 6.27 45.88 14.79
CA ASN A 9 7.21 45.13 15.61
C ASN A 9 6.55 44.90 16.98
N ILE A 10 6.72 43.66 17.51
CA ILE A 10 7.20 43.35 18.87
C ILE A 10 6.18 43.08 20.04
N ILE A 11 6.45 41.93 20.71
CA ILE A 11 6.08 41.34 22.05
C ILE A 11 4.71 40.64 22.25
N GLN A 12 4.68 39.30 22.39
CA GLN A 12 4.78 38.60 23.69
C GLN A 12 4.82 37.06 23.59
N LEU A 13 5.70 36.50 24.43
CA LEU A 13 5.85 35.08 24.79
C LEU A 13 4.52 34.33 24.91
N PHE A 14 4.40 33.19 24.23
CA PHE A 14 3.73 32.01 24.77
C PHE A 14 4.47 30.76 24.30
N THR A 15 5.31 30.24 25.19
CA THR A 15 5.72 28.84 25.22
C THR A 15 4.48 28.03 25.59
N PHE A 16 3.92 27.28 24.64
CA PHE A 16 2.96 26.22 24.94
C PHE A 16 3.45 24.91 24.33
N THR A 17 3.98 24.07 25.21
CA THR A 17 4.25 22.66 25.00
C THR A 17 2.94 21.96 24.64
N PHE A 18 2.82 21.39 23.45
CA PHE A 18 1.74 20.47 23.11
C PHE A 18 2.31 19.07 22.95
N PHE A 19 2.01 18.24 23.96
CA PHE A 19 2.17 16.80 23.91
C PHE A 19 1.09 16.21 22.99
N VAL A 20 1.54 15.18 22.27
CA VAL A 20 0.81 14.31 21.34
C VAL A 20 -0.40 13.66 22.00
N THR A 21 -1.54 13.66 21.31
CA THR A 21 -2.53 12.59 21.35
C THR A 21 -3.12 12.41 19.95
N ALA A 22 -2.67 11.38 19.25
CA ALA A 22 -3.19 10.91 17.97
C ALA A 22 -3.67 9.46 18.12
N PHE A 23 -4.96 9.22 17.87
CA PHE A 23 -5.66 7.93 17.66
C PHE A 23 -7.09 8.35 17.21
N LEU A 24 -7.76 7.92 16.13
CA LEU A 24 -7.67 6.82 15.15
C LEU A 24 -8.43 7.26 13.87
N ASN A 25 -7.89 6.97 12.68
CA ASN A 25 -8.58 6.20 11.64
C ASN A 25 -7.62 5.92 10.48
N THR A 26 -7.24 4.65 10.42
CA THR A 26 -6.25 4.06 9.53
C THR A 26 -6.79 3.94 8.10
N ALA A 27 -6.41 4.87 7.22
CA ALA A 27 -5.84 4.39 5.97
C ALA A 27 -4.63 3.53 6.37
N ILE A 28 -4.39 2.39 5.73
CA ILE A 28 -3.11 1.69 5.89
C ILE A 28 -2.05 2.57 5.21
N ALA A 29 -1.69 3.65 5.90
CA ALA A 29 -0.45 4.37 5.70
C ALA A 29 0.64 3.32 5.88
N GLN A 30 1.53 3.22 4.90
CA GLN A 30 2.78 2.52 5.13
C GLN A 30 3.63 3.46 5.97
N PRO A 31 3.83 3.33 7.29
CA PRO A 31 4.91 4.09 7.88
C PRO A 31 6.22 3.59 7.28
N ALA A 32 6.85 4.41 6.45
CA ALA A 32 8.29 4.35 6.31
C ALA A 32 8.86 5.15 7.48
N LYS A 33 9.49 4.36 8.33
CA LYS A 33 10.76 4.73 8.90
C LYS A 33 11.67 3.55 8.56
N LYS A 34 12.97 3.75 8.67
CA LYS A 34 13.74 3.01 9.68
C LYS A 34 12.81 2.45 10.77
N SER A 35 12.26 1.28 10.57
CA SER A 35 11.10 0.87 11.36
C SER A 35 11.59 0.23 12.64
N VAL A 36 12.10 1.06 13.55
CA VAL A 36 12.26 0.65 14.95
C VAL A 36 10.86 0.32 15.46
N PHE A 37 10.49 -0.95 15.34
CA PHE A 37 9.23 -1.47 15.83
C PHE A 37 9.33 -1.74 17.31
N THR A 38 9.25 -0.66 18.06
CA THR A 38 8.95 -0.73 19.48
C THR A 38 7.45 -1.03 19.59
N PHE A 39 7.10 -2.32 19.62
CA PHE A 39 5.75 -2.70 20.01
C PHE A 39 5.73 -2.76 21.54
N PRO A 40 4.89 -1.97 22.23
CA PRO A 40 4.71 -2.16 23.66
C PRO A 40 4.27 -3.60 23.84
N THR A 41 5.03 -4.36 24.64
CA THR A 41 4.66 -5.75 24.89
C THR A 41 3.21 -5.79 25.33
N THR A 42 2.54 -6.89 25.01
CA THR A 42 1.18 -7.15 25.53
C THR A 42 1.14 -7.23 27.07
N ILE A 43 2.27 -7.02 27.75
CA ILE A 43 2.57 -7.29 29.14
C ILE A 43 2.78 -5.96 29.92
N GLY A 44 2.10 -4.89 29.51
CA GLY A 44 1.93 -3.68 30.31
C GLY A 44 3.11 -2.70 30.29
N PRO A 45 2.88 -1.42 30.67
CA PRO A 45 3.79 -0.29 30.36
C PRO A 45 4.98 -0.11 31.31
N ASN A 46 5.36 -1.09 32.13
CA ASN A 46 6.41 -0.91 33.14
C ASN A 46 7.72 -1.59 32.68
N GLU A 47 8.66 -0.78 32.16
CA GLU A 47 10.11 -1.07 32.03
C GLU A 47 10.46 -2.55 31.76
N SER A 48 10.08 -3.13 30.61
CA SER A 48 10.50 -4.49 30.20
C SER A 48 11.67 -4.41 29.22
N GLU A 49 12.77 -5.13 29.49
CA GLU A 49 13.81 -5.38 28.48
C GLU A 49 13.31 -6.47 27.51
N ASP A 50 13.33 -6.21 26.20
CA ASP A 50 12.74 -7.11 25.20
C ASP A 50 13.68 -7.30 23.98
N TRP A 51 14.18 -8.53 23.78
CA TRP A 51 15.35 -8.75 22.91
C TRP A 51 15.08 -9.75 21.78
N PRO A 52 15.19 -9.36 20.49
CA PRO A 52 15.01 -10.26 19.34
C PRO A 52 16.34 -10.89 18.92
N TYR A 53 16.69 -12.00 19.54
CA TYR A 53 17.96 -12.66 19.23
C TYR A 53 18.04 -13.28 17.85
N SER A 54 16.90 -13.63 17.23
CA SER A 54 16.93 -14.21 15.90
C SER A 54 15.74 -13.82 15.05
N ILE A 55 15.99 -13.68 13.76
CA ILE A 55 15.00 -13.41 12.73
C ILE A 55 15.10 -14.39 11.58
N PHE A 56 13.96 -14.68 10.95
CA PHE A 56 13.90 -15.58 9.81
C PHE A 56 12.84 -15.14 8.82
N MET A 57 13.22 -14.99 7.56
CA MET A 57 12.24 -14.68 6.51
C MET A 57 11.37 -15.89 6.22
N SER A 58 10.06 -15.72 6.33
CA SER A 58 9.10 -16.76 5.97
C SER A 58 9.14 -17.10 4.49
N SER A 59 8.65 -18.30 4.16
CA SER A 59 8.60 -18.79 2.78
C SER A 59 7.69 -17.97 1.85
N ASP A 60 6.78 -17.18 2.41
CA ASP A 60 5.90 -16.28 1.65
C ASP A 60 6.55 -14.94 1.25
N CYS A 61 7.77 -14.68 1.74
CA CYS A 61 8.55 -13.47 1.49
C CYS A 61 7.91 -12.15 2.00
N ILE A 62 6.77 -12.24 2.67
CA ILE A 62 6.01 -11.10 3.21
C ILE A 62 6.30 -10.98 4.70
N HIS A 63 6.42 -12.12 5.40
CA HIS A 63 6.56 -12.12 6.84
C HIS A 63 7.98 -12.46 7.29
N LEU A 64 8.39 -11.81 8.38
CA LEU A 64 9.57 -12.13 9.16
C LEU A 64 9.10 -12.77 10.46
N TYR A 65 9.64 -13.93 10.80
CA TYR A 65 9.51 -14.49 12.14
C TYR A 65 10.66 -13.98 12.99
N PHE A 66 10.40 -13.76 14.28
CA PHE A 66 11.44 -13.40 15.24
C PHE A 66 11.30 -14.23 16.52
N ALA A 67 12.43 -14.45 17.18
CA ALA A 67 12.53 -15.15 18.45
C ALA A 67 13.43 -14.38 19.41
N GLY A 68 13.11 -14.48 20.70
CA GLY A 68 13.76 -13.69 21.72
C GLY A 68 13.29 -14.01 23.13
N PHE A 69 13.30 -12.99 23.98
CA PHE A 69 12.60 -13.00 25.26
C PHE A 69 11.96 -11.65 25.57
N ASN A 70 10.92 -11.68 26.39
CA ASN A 70 10.37 -10.48 27.03
C ASN A 70 10.57 -10.57 28.53
N GLU A 71 10.88 -9.47 29.19
CA GLU A 71 10.89 -9.47 30.65
C GLU A 71 9.51 -9.29 31.24
N ILE A 72 9.09 -10.25 32.07
CA ILE A 72 7.75 -10.27 32.64
C ILE A 72 7.79 -10.53 34.14
N PHE A 73 6.71 -10.17 34.84
CA PHE A 73 6.43 -10.59 36.21
C PHE A 73 5.30 -11.63 36.20
N PRO A 74 5.59 -12.95 36.09
CA PRO A 74 4.53 -13.94 36.06
C PRO A 74 3.74 -13.90 37.37
N ALA A 75 2.43 -14.12 37.28
CA ALA A 75 1.56 -14.16 38.44
C ALA A 75 2.05 -15.24 39.44
N GLY A 76 2.46 -14.81 40.63
CA GLY A 76 3.00 -15.69 41.66
C GLY A 76 4.53 -15.68 41.79
N CYS A 77 5.25 -15.03 40.88
CA CYS A 77 6.68 -14.79 41.03
C CYS A 77 6.93 -13.40 41.63
N SER A 78 7.89 -13.29 42.55
CA SER A 78 8.32 -12.01 43.15
C SER A 78 9.51 -11.39 42.41
N ILE A 79 9.89 -11.95 41.26
CA ILE A 79 11.06 -11.56 40.48
C ILE A 79 10.66 -11.35 39.03
N LYS A 80 11.41 -10.50 38.33
CA LYS A 80 11.35 -10.33 36.88
C LYS A 80 11.97 -11.58 36.23
N LEU A 81 11.35 -12.07 35.17
CA LEU A 81 11.79 -13.26 34.43
C LEU A 81 11.84 -12.97 32.95
N GLN A 82 12.91 -13.39 32.28
CA GLN A 82 12.96 -13.45 30.82
C GLN A 82 12.04 -14.60 30.36
N ALA A 83 11.01 -14.28 29.61
CA ALA A 83 10.04 -15.23 29.10
C ALA A 83 10.27 -15.42 27.59
N PRO A 84 10.52 -16.65 27.13
CA PRO A 84 10.77 -16.91 25.72
C PRO A 84 9.62 -16.43 24.84
N VAL A 85 9.92 -15.68 23.79
CA VAL A 85 8.90 -15.16 22.87
C VAL A 85 9.22 -15.51 21.44
N ILE A 86 8.18 -15.71 20.65
CA ILE A 86 8.28 -15.65 19.19
C ILE A 86 7.20 -14.71 18.65
N GLY A 87 7.46 -14.11 17.50
CA GLY A 87 6.46 -13.31 16.80
C GLY A 87 6.53 -13.44 15.29
N LYS A 88 5.50 -12.90 14.67
CA LYS A 88 5.39 -12.76 13.22
C LYS A 88 5.14 -11.31 12.88
N PHE A 89 5.97 -10.81 12.01
CA PHE A 89 6.00 -9.42 11.60
C PHE A 89 5.79 -9.33 10.09
N ASN A 90 4.92 -8.44 9.63
CA ASN A 90 4.65 -8.23 8.21
C ASN A 90 5.57 -7.13 7.68
N THR A 91 6.53 -7.51 6.83
CA THR A 91 7.62 -6.65 6.33
C THR A 91 7.22 -5.63 5.26
N ILE A 92 5.97 -5.68 4.81
CA ILE A 92 5.41 -4.77 3.79
C ILE A 92 4.58 -3.67 4.45
N THR A 93 3.67 -4.10 5.32
CA THR A 93 2.76 -3.21 6.05
C THR A 93 3.41 -2.63 7.30
N ASN A 94 4.56 -3.18 7.69
CA ASN A 94 5.27 -2.76 8.88
C ASN A 94 4.44 -2.95 10.15
N THR A 95 3.78 -4.12 10.27
CA THR A 95 2.89 -4.42 11.40
C THR A 95 3.24 -5.74 12.08
N LEU A 96 3.16 -5.77 13.42
CA LEU A 96 3.15 -7.02 14.17
C LEU A 96 1.86 -7.77 13.86
N VAL A 97 1.97 -8.97 13.30
CA VAL A 97 0.83 -9.83 13.03
C VAL A 97 0.39 -10.51 14.33
N TRP A 98 1.36 -11.08 15.05
CA TRP A 98 1.16 -11.64 16.38
C TRP A 98 2.49 -11.79 17.11
N GLU A 99 2.41 -11.84 18.44
CA GLU A 99 3.51 -12.14 19.36
C GLU A 99 2.99 -13.13 20.42
N LYS A 100 3.82 -14.11 20.80
CA LYS A 100 3.45 -15.20 21.70
C LYS A 100 4.60 -15.53 22.63
N THR A 101 4.30 -15.51 23.93
CA THR A 101 5.21 -15.95 24.98
C THR A 101 4.98 -17.43 25.30
N TYR A 102 6.05 -18.18 25.53
CA TYR A 102 5.99 -19.60 25.82
C TYR A 102 6.84 -20.01 27.01
N PHE A 103 6.41 -21.07 27.68
CA PHE A 103 7.12 -21.72 28.76
C PHE A 103 7.15 -23.22 28.48
N ALA A 104 8.32 -23.84 28.61
CA ALA A 104 8.51 -25.25 28.35
C ALA A 104 7.75 -26.12 29.35
N MET A 105 7.34 -27.28 28.86
CA MET A 105 6.72 -28.34 29.65
C MET A 105 7.72 -29.49 29.88
N ASP A 106 7.64 -30.14 31.04
CA ASP A 106 8.27 -31.45 31.24
C ASP A 106 7.42 -32.59 30.65
N ASN A 107 7.92 -33.82 30.80
CA ASN A 107 7.24 -35.04 30.38
C ASN A 107 5.91 -35.29 31.14
N ASN A 108 5.61 -34.53 32.20
CA ASN A 108 4.38 -34.61 32.97
C ASN A 108 3.41 -33.44 32.64
N ASN A 109 3.70 -32.66 31.59
CA ASN A 109 2.96 -31.45 31.21
C ASN A 109 2.94 -30.34 32.28
N VAL A 110 3.96 -30.27 33.14
CA VAL A 110 4.14 -29.15 34.08
C VAL A 110 4.85 -28.02 33.34
N THR A 111 4.22 -26.85 33.26
CA THR A 111 4.79 -25.63 32.66
C THR A 111 5.76 -24.94 33.63
N TYR A 112 6.97 -24.65 33.20
CA TYR A 112 8.00 -23.98 34.01
C TYR A 112 8.05 -22.48 33.77
N GLN A 113 7.58 -21.67 34.73
CA GLN A 113 7.71 -20.22 34.70
C GLN A 113 9.06 -19.81 35.27
N SER A 114 10.09 -19.90 34.43
CA SER A 114 11.48 -19.60 34.77
C SER A 114 12.13 -18.77 33.66
N ARG A 115 13.33 -18.26 33.93
CA ARG A 115 14.14 -17.53 32.94
C ARG A 115 14.38 -18.42 31.71
N GLY A 116 14.00 -17.93 30.54
CA GLY A 116 14.22 -18.59 29.28
C GLY A 116 14.18 -17.64 28.10
N THR A 117 14.76 -18.11 27.00
CA THR A 117 15.03 -17.32 25.80
C THR A 117 14.97 -18.23 24.58
N PHE A 118 14.46 -17.73 23.45
CA PHE A 118 14.72 -18.34 22.14
C PHE A 118 15.86 -17.63 21.43
N TRP A 119 16.84 -18.41 20.95
CA TRP A 119 18.06 -17.93 20.29
C TRP A 119 18.03 -18.14 18.78
N SER A 120 17.11 -18.96 18.27
CA SER A 120 16.96 -19.23 16.85
C SER A 120 15.51 -19.49 16.49
N ILE A 121 15.09 -18.98 15.35
CA ILE A 121 13.78 -19.25 14.74
C ILE A 121 13.94 -19.56 13.26
N PHE A 122 13.09 -20.44 12.74
CA PHE A 122 13.05 -20.76 11.32
C PHE A 122 11.75 -21.46 10.92
N GLU A 123 11.45 -21.44 9.62
CA GLU A 123 10.32 -22.18 9.05
C GLU A 123 10.79 -23.54 8.51
N TYR A 124 10.13 -24.64 8.90
CA TYR A 124 10.41 -25.98 8.41
C TYR A 124 9.11 -26.75 8.17
N ASN A 125 8.90 -27.22 6.93
CA ASN A 125 7.68 -27.93 6.50
C ASN A 125 6.37 -27.16 6.80
N GLY A 126 6.38 -25.83 6.65
CA GLY A 126 5.21 -24.97 6.89
C GLY A 126 4.91 -24.69 8.36
N GLU A 127 5.79 -25.09 9.26
CA GLU A 127 5.70 -24.88 10.70
C GLU A 127 6.83 -23.96 11.17
N ILE A 128 6.59 -23.19 12.23
CA ILE A 128 7.65 -22.42 12.89
C ILE A 128 8.32 -23.32 13.92
N ILE A 129 9.63 -23.39 13.83
CA ILE A 129 10.49 -23.99 14.85
C ILE A 129 11.27 -22.87 15.51
N ALA A 130 11.17 -22.77 16.83
CA ALA A 130 12.02 -21.89 17.62
C ALA A 130 12.77 -22.71 18.66
N THR A 131 14.01 -22.34 18.92
CA THR A 131 14.87 -23.10 19.82
C THR A 131 15.63 -22.16 20.73
N GLY A 132 15.87 -22.64 21.94
CA GLY A 132 16.59 -21.88 22.93
C GLY A 132 16.61 -22.61 24.25
N ASN A 133 16.66 -21.88 25.36
CA ASN A 133 17.07 -22.43 26.63
C ASN A 133 16.14 -21.96 27.75
N GLN A 134 15.85 -22.80 28.73
CA GLN A 134 15.04 -22.42 29.89
C GLN A 134 15.42 -23.20 31.17
N GLY A 135 15.32 -22.55 32.33
CA GLY A 135 15.51 -23.17 33.64
C GLY A 135 14.37 -24.12 34.05
N LYS A 136 14.64 -25.11 34.90
CA LYS A 136 13.59 -25.97 35.51
C LYS A 136 13.15 -25.54 36.92
N ASP A 137 13.61 -24.37 37.38
CA ASP A 137 13.27 -23.85 38.71
C ASP A 137 12.19 -22.76 38.59
N GLN A 138 10.99 -23.05 39.09
CA GLN A 138 9.85 -22.11 39.08
C GLN A 138 10.20 -20.82 39.84
N CYS A 139 9.90 -19.66 39.25
CA CYS A 139 10.13 -18.36 39.87
C CYS A 139 11.54 -18.15 40.46
N SER A 140 12.57 -18.75 39.83
CA SER A 140 13.96 -18.63 40.27
C SER A 140 14.75 -17.69 39.37
N ASN A 141 15.55 -16.81 39.98
CA ASN A 141 16.51 -15.94 39.29
C ASN A 141 17.92 -16.54 39.23
N VAL A 142 18.12 -17.77 39.72
CA VAL A 142 19.45 -18.36 39.83
C VAL A 142 20.02 -18.61 38.44
N GLU A 143 20.88 -17.69 38.00
CA GLU A 143 21.68 -17.79 36.79
C GLU A 143 22.57 -19.04 36.83
N ALA A 144 22.69 -19.69 35.68
CA ALA A 144 23.79 -20.58 35.28
C ALA A 144 23.70 -22.10 35.52
N GLN A 145 23.07 -22.67 36.55
CA GLN A 145 23.34 -24.11 36.83
C GLN A 145 22.37 -25.14 36.20
N ASN A 146 21.11 -24.79 35.90
CA ASN A 146 20.10 -25.75 35.43
C ASN A 146 19.32 -25.27 34.18
N ILE A 147 20.02 -24.67 33.22
CA ILE A 147 19.40 -24.28 31.94
C ILE A 147 19.41 -25.48 30.99
N PHE A 148 18.23 -25.83 30.47
CA PHE A 148 18.04 -26.94 29.53
C PHE A 148 17.68 -26.42 28.13
N PRO A 149 18.19 -27.05 27.07
CA PRO A 149 17.76 -26.75 25.71
C PRO A 149 16.27 -27.10 25.57
N MET A 150 15.55 -26.26 24.84
CA MET A 150 14.14 -26.43 24.52
C MET A 150 13.90 -26.16 23.05
N ILE A 151 12.85 -26.80 22.54
CA ILE A 151 12.33 -26.61 21.20
C ILE A 151 10.85 -26.30 21.28
N LEU A 152 10.43 -25.36 20.45
CA LEU A 152 9.05 -25.01 20.19
C LEU A 152 8.73 -25.37 18.76
N LYS A 153 7.54 -25.93 18.58
CA LYS A 153 6.90 -26.16 17.30
C LYS A 153 5.55 -25.45 17.32
N ALA A 154 5.35 -24.52 16.40
CA ALA A 154 4.15 -23.69 16.34
C ALA A 154 3.62 -23.56 14.91
N ASP A 155 2.31 -23.33 14.80
CA ASP A 155 1.66 -23.03 13.52
C ASP A 155 2.12 -21.67 12.99
N ALA A 156 2.56 -21.63 11.73
CA ALA A 156 3.17 -20.45 11.12
C ALA A 156 2.20 -19.27 10.89
N ILE A 157 0.89 -19.56 10.87
CA ILE A 157 -0.14 -18.55 10.64
C ILE A 157 -0.58 -17.92 11.96
N THR A 158 -0.78 -18.73 12.99
CA THR A 158 -1.41 -18.33 14.26
C THR A 158 -0.43 -18.15 15.41
N GLY A 159 0.78 -18.71 15.30
CA GLY A 159 1.71 -18.79 16.40
C GLY A 159 1.18 -19.64 17.55
N LEU A 160 0.29 -20.61 17.32
CA LEU A 160 -0.14 -21.51 18.39
C LEU A 160 0.82 -22.71 18.47
N ALA A 161 1.34 -22.97 19.67
CA ALA A 161 2.18 -24.13 19.93
C ALA A 161 1.41 -25.43 19.64
N HIS A 162 2.09 -26.40 19.05
CA HIS A 162 1.57 -27.74 18.88
C HIS A 162 1.48 -28.45 20.25
N ALA A 163 0.57 -29.41 20.37
CA ALA A 163 0.42 -30.18 21.59
C ALA A 163 1.75 -30.84 22.02
N GLY A 164 2.15 -30.61 23.28
CA GLY A 164 3.43 -31.09 23.82
C GLY A 164 4.62 -30.18 23.56
N TYR A 165 4.43 -28.97 23.05
CA TYR A 165 5.48 -27.95 22.88
C TYR A 165 5.14 -26.65 23.65
N PRO A 166 6.16 -25.86 24.06
CA PRO A 166 7.58 -26.17 23.99
C PRO A 166 7.95 -27.30 24.94
N LYS A 167 9.00 -28.06 24.59
CA LYS A 167 9.53 -29.14 25.44
C LYS A 167 11.04 -29.05 25.55
N PHE A 168 11.55 -29.58 26.66
CA PHE A 168 12.98 -29.79 26.83
C PHE A 168 13.51 -30.89 25.91
N ILE A 169 14.72 -30.72 25.40
CA ILE A 169 15.42 -31.74 24.62
C ILE A 169 16.34 -32.53 25.53
N ASP A 170 16.18 -33.85 25.52
CA ASP A 170 17.07 -34.77 26.20
C ASP A 170 18.20 -35.18 25.24
N ALA A 171 19.42 -34.76 25.56
CA ALA A 171 20.62 -35.10 24.80
C ALA A 171 21.17 -36.50 25.14
N GLY A 172 20.51 -37.25 26.04
CA GLY A 172 20.98 -38.53 26.55
C GLY A 172 22.03 -38.38 27.65
N THR A 173 22.32 -39.48 28.35
CA THR A 173 23.25 -39.47 29.50
C THR A 173 24.66 -39.06 29.09
N GLY A 174 25.23 -38.08 29.81
CA GLY A 174 26.61 -37.61 29.63
C GLY A 174 26.84 -36.62 28.49
N LYS A 175 25.75 -36.09 27.92
CA LYS A 175 25.76 -35.09 26.84
C LYS A 175 24.79 -33.96 27.19
N LYS A 176 25.11 -32.76 26.75
CA LYS A 176 24.26 -31.58 26.85
C LYS A 176 24.22 -30.88 25.51
N LEU A 177 23.05 -30.57 24.98
CA LEU A 177 22.91 -29.64 23.86
C LEU A 177 22.74 -28.22 24.43
N ASN A 178 23.53 -27.28 23.92
CA ASN A 178 23.52 -25.88 24.35
C ASN A 178 22.81 -24.98 23.34
N PHE A 179 22.93 -25.29 22.04
CA PHE A 179 22.37 -24.51 20.96
C PHE A 179 21.75 -25.41 19.91
N ILE A 180 20.74 -24.91 19.20
CA ILE A 180 20.07 -25.64 18.12
C ILE A 180 19.82 -24.66 16.99
N PHE A 181 20.10 -25.08 15.77
CA PHE A 181 20.07 -24.22 14.60
C PHE A 181 19.56 -24.98 13.36
N PRO A 182 19.07 -24.26 12.34
CA PRO A 182 18.68 -24.86 11.07
C PRO A 182 19.88 -25.13 10.16
N PHE A 183 19.78 -26.18 9.34
CA PHE A 183 20.58 -26.28 8.12
C PHE A 183 19.94 -25.49 7.01
N THR A 184 20.59 -24.45 6.53
CA THR A 184 20.15 -23.72 5.34
C THR A 184 20.94 -24.14 4.11
N ASP A 185 20.26 -24.43 3.00
CA ASP A 185 20.84 -24.65 1.68
C ASP A 185 20.21 -23.62 0.73
N ASN A 186 20.98 -22.62 0.30
CA ASN A 186 20.49 -21.44 -0.44
C ASN A 186 19.24 -20.81 0.21
N GLY A 187 19.30 -20.55 1.53
CA GLY A 187 18.21 -19.93 2.29
C GLY A 187 17.04 -20.87 2.64
N THR A 188 17.02 -22.10 2.13
CA THR A 188 15.95 -23.08 2.46
C THR A 188 16.39 -23.98 3.62
N VAL A 189 15.54 -24.14 4.63
CA VAL A 189 15.82 -25.05 5.75
C VAL A 189 15.68 -26.50 5.29
N THR A 190 16.78 -27.26 5.36
CA THR A 190 16.86 -28.67 4.93
C THR A 190 16.93 -29.65 6.10
N GLY A 191 17.15 -29.16 7.31
CA GLY A 191 17.21 -29.96 8.53
C GLY A 191 17.53 -29.11 9.75
N ILE A 192 17.75 -29.77 10.89
CA ILE A 192 18.03 -29.15 12.18
C ILE A 192 19.25 -29.83 12.80
N TYR A 193 20.11 -29.08 13.47
CA TYR A 193 21.20 -29.63 14.26
C TYR A 193 21.29 -29.00 15.64
N GLY A 194 21.77 -29.78 16.60
CA GLY A 194 22.14 -29.32 17.94
C GLY A 194 23.65 -29.28 18.09
N LEU A 195 24.14 -28.25 18.76
CA LEU A 195 25.52 -28.11 19.23
C LEU A 195 25.54 -28.19 20.75
N GLY A 196 26.59 -28.77 21.32
CA GLY A 196 26.68 -28.93 22.76
C GLY A 196 28.01 -29.50 23.21
N SER A 197 28.03 -30.10 24.40
CA SER A 197 29.22 -30.67 25.00
C SER A 197 28.96 -32.02 25.69
N THR A 198 30.01 -32.82 25.85
CA THR A 198 30.04 -33.96 26.77
C THR A 198 30.41 -33.50 28.18
N ASP A 199 30.21 -34.37 29.18
CA ASP A 199 30.67 -34.13 30.57
C ASP A 199 32.19 -33.84 30.64
N ASP A 200 32.97 -34.41 29.73
CA ASP A 200 34.41 -34.19 29.58
C ASP A 200 34.77 -32.95 28.73
N ASN A 201 33.82 -32.03 28.49
CA ASN A 201 33.99 -30.81 27.67
C ASN A 201 34.49 -31.05 26.23
N LYS A 202 34.04 -32.13 25.59
CA LYS A 202 34.19 -32.31 24.13
C LYS A 202 32.97 -31.76 23.42
N SER A 203 33.16 -31.05 22.32
CA SER A 203 32.02 -30.59 21.52
C SER A 203 31.19 -31.75 20.99
N VAL A 204 29.88 -31.54 20.90
CA VAL A 204 28.92 -32.50 20.39
C VAL A 204 28.11 -31.84 19.30
N ILE A 205 28.00 -32.49 18.15
CA ILE A 205 27.05 -32.14 17.09
C ILE A 205 26.04 -33.28 16.98
N SER A 206 24.76 -32.95 16.90
CA SER A 206 23.67 -33.89 16.65
C SER A 206 22.81 -33.38 15.52
N PHE A 207 22.31 -34.26 14.66
CA PHE A 207 21.17 -33.91 13.80
C PHE A 207 19.89 -34.16 14.58
N LEU A 208 18.88 -33.33 14.36
CA LEU A 208 17.60 -33.44 15.03
C LEU A 208 16.49 -33.62 13.99
N ASN A 209 15.54 -34.48 14.32
CA ASN A 209 14.26 -34.55 13.63
C ASN A 209 13.43 -33.30 13.96
N SER A 210 12.37 -33.04 13.20
CA SER A 210 11.46 -31.89 13.44
C SER A 210 10.74 -31.93 14.79
N ASP A 211 10.75 -33.07 15.47
CA ASP A 211 10.21 -33.22 16.82
C ASP A 211 11.27 -33.03 17.93
N GLY A 212 12.49 -32.61 17.58
CA GLY A 212 13.61 -32.41 18.50
C GLY A 212 14.27 -33.71 18.97
N THR A 213 13.88 -34.88 18.46
CA THR A 213 14.61 -36.13 18.75
C THR A 213 15.90 -36.21 17.94
N VAL A 214 16.93 -36.82 18.52
CA VAL A 214 18.22 -37.02 17.84
C VAL A 214 18.07 -37.99 16.68
N ASP A 215 18.54 -37.58 15.50
CA ASP A 215 18.62 -38.45 14.32
C ASP A 215 19.77 -39.46 14.54
N PRO A 216 19.48 -40.77 14.64
CA PRO A 216 20.48 -41.79 14.89
C PRO A 216 21.47 -41.96 13.72
N MET A 217 21.22 -41.37 12.54
CA MET A 217 22.04 -41.55 11.34
C MET A 217 23.36 -40.76 11.36
N LEU A 218 23.60 -39.88 12.34
CA LEU A 218 24.85 -39.13 12.46
C LEU A 218 25.87 -39.88 13.35
N GLY A 219 27.08 -40.12 12.86
CA GLY A 219 28.18 -40.67 13.67
C GLY A 219 27.84 -41.96 14.44
N ASN A 220 28.29 -42.07 15.69
CA ASN A 220 27.97 -43.20 16.57
C ASN A 220 26.87 -42.79 17.54
N GLN A 221 25.70 -43.43 17.44
CA GLN A 221 24.50 -43.14 18.24
C GLN A 221 23.86 -41.76 17.99
N GLY A 222 24.01 -41.17 16.80
CA GLY A 222 23.38 -39.88 16.45
C GLY A 222 24.22 -38.63 16.74
N TYR A 223 25.48 -38.80 17.14
CA TYR A 223 26.35 -37.69 17.50
C TYR A 223 27.72 -37.77 16.82
N PHE A 224 28.23 -36.61 16.42
CA PHE A 224 29.64 -36.38 16.19
C PHE A 224 30.27 -35.77 17.44
N ILE A 225 31.35 -36.38 17.94
CA ILE A 225 32.13 -35.86 19.05
C ILE A 225 33.33 -35.14 18.46
N GLY A 226 33.35 -33.82 18.63
CA GLY A 226 34.41 -32.95 18.16
C GLY A 226 35.72 -33.10 18.93
N PRO A 227 36.74 -32.34 18.54
CA PRO A 227 38.02 -32.32 19.23
C PRO A 227 37.88 -31.91 20.70
N GLU A 228 38.86 -32.30 21.52
CA GLU A 228 38.90 -31.91 22.94
C GLU A 228 39.02 -30.39 23.08
N LYS A 229 38.29 -29.85 24.07
CA LYS A 229 38.31 -28.43 24.44
C LYS A 229 37.82 -27.46 23.36
N VAL A 230 37.13 -27.95 22.33
CA VAL A 230 36.43 -27.10 21.36
C VAL A 230 35.01 -26.84 21.87
N GLU A 231 34.52 -25.62 21.75
CA GLU A 231 33.11 -25.22 21.91
C GLU A 231 32.58 -24.71 20.56
N LEU A 232 31.61 -25.43 19.99
CA LEU A 232 31.03 -25.08 18.69
C LEU A 232 29.94 -24.01 18.81
N LYS A 233 29.92 -23.08 17.86
CA LYS A 233 29.00 -21.94 17.82
C LYS A 233 28.02 -22.02 16.64
N ARG A 234 28.52 -22.26 15.42
CA ARG A 234 27.68 -22.40 14.21
C ARG A 234 28.18 -23.50 13.29
N MET A 235 27.28 -24.02 12.47
CA MET A 235 27.57 -24.96 11.39
C MET A 235 26.68 -24.68 10.18
N ILE A 236 27.25 -24.81 8.99
CA ILE A 236 26.52 -24.74 7.73
C ILE A 236 26.71 -26.01 6.91
N LYS A 237 25.76 -26.26 6.02
CA LYS A 237 25.94 -27.22 4.95
C LYS A 237 26.70 -26.56 3.81
N VAL A 238 27.67 -27.26 3.24
CA VAL A 238 28.56 -26.75 2.20
C VAL A 238 28.27 -27.46 0.89
N SER A 239 28.07 -26.68 -0.18
CA SER A 239 27.70 -27.16 -1.50
C SER A 239 28.86 -27.07 -2.50
N GLY A 240 28.87 -27.92 -3.53
CA GLY A 240 29.85 -27.85 -4.61
C GLY A 240 31.24 -28.44 -4.31
N LEU A 241 31.47 -29.00 -3.12
CA LEU A 241 32.75 -29.60 -2.75
C LEU A 241 32.71 -31.14 -2.74
N PRO A 242 33.80 -31.81 -3.16
CA PRO A 242 33.84 -33.27 -3.26
C PRO A 242 33.84 -33.94 -1.88
N ASN A 243 34.64 -33.42 -0.93
CA ASN A 243 34.95 -34.11 0.33
C ASN A 243 34.34 -33.48 1.57
N VAL A 244 33.98 -32.19 1.51
CA VAL A 244 33.40 -31.43 2.63
C VAL A 244 31.93 -31.20 2.34
N LYS A 245 31.07 -31.55 3.30
CA LYS A 245 29.60 -31.44 3.22
C LYS A 245 29.04 -30.53 4.29
N TYR A 246 29.76 -30.35 5.39
CA TYR A 246 29.43 -29.41 6.45
C TYR A 246 30.70 -28.69 6.89
N ALA A 247 30.58 -27.43 7.26
CA ALA A 247 31.64 -26.67 7.90
C ALA A 247 31.09 -26.05 9.18
N PHE A 248 31.92 -26.00 10.22
CA PHE A 248 31.54 -25.46 11.51
C PHE A 248 32.61 -24.51 12.03
N ILE A 249 32.19 -23.60 12.89
CA ILE A 249 33.03 -22.62 13.57
C ILE A 249 32.75 -22.67 15.07
N GLY A 250 33.76 -22.37 15.87
CA GLY A 250 33.69 -22.27 17.32
C GLY A 250 34.97 -21.73 17.91
N THR A 251 35.20 -22.07 19.17
CA THR A 251 36.35 -21.63 19.96
C THR A 251 37.09 -22.85 20.49
N LYS A 252 38.40 -22.79 20.63
CA LYS A 252 39.19 -23.85 21.26
C LYS A 252 39.94 -23.32 22.46
N LYS A 253 39.70 -23.94 23.60
CA LYS A 253 40.37 -23.59 24.86
C LYS A 253 41.75 -24.24 24.96
N HIS A 254 42.80 -23.43 25.04
CA HIS A 254 44.16 -23.92 25.30
C HIS A 254 44.40 -24.00 26.81
N ASN A 255 44.15 -22.89 27.50
CA ASN A 255 44.25 -22.76 28.95
C ASN A 255 43.10 -21.89 29.51
N ALA A 256 43.21 -21.37 30.74
CA ALA A 256 42.12 -20.58 31.34
C ALA A 256 41.88 -19.24 30.62
N ASN A 257 42.90 -18.72 29.96
CA ASN A 257 43.01 -17.35 29.49
C ASN A 257 43.27 -17.24 27.98
N ASP A 258 43.26 -18.36 27.27
CA ASP A 258 43.74 -18.46 25.89
C ASP A 258 42.78 -19.33 25.09
N TRP A 259 42.08 -18.69 24.17
CA TRP A 259 41.08 -19.30 23.31
C TRP A 259 41.31 -18.86 21.88
N ASP A 260 41.41 -19.83 20.98
CA ASP A 260 41.61 -19.58 19.56
C ASP A 260 40.32 -19.86 18.78
N VAL A 261 40.17 -19.23 17.61
CA VAL A 261 39.10 -19.60 16.69
C VAL A 261 39.35 -21.00 16.13
N TYR A 262 38.34 -21.86 16.20
CA TYR A 262 38.38 -23.20 15.63
C TYR A 262 37.40 -23.32 14.46
N VAL A 263 37.88 -23.79 13.32
CA VAL A 263 37.05 -24.05 12.14
C VAL A 263 37.33 -25.46 11.62
N GLY A 264 36.28 -26.18 11.22
CA GLY A 264 36.41 -27.56 10.76
C GLY A 264 35.48 -27.91 9.62
N GLY A 265 35.94 -28.82 8.76
CA GLY A 265 35.17 -29.41 7.66
C GLY A 265 34.83 -30.86 7.95
N LEU A 266 33.57 -31.23 7.75
CA LEU A 266 33.07 -32.59 7.89
C LEU A 266 32.67 -33.16 6.54
N SER A 267 32.92 -34.45 6.37
CA SER A 267 32.44 -35.25 5.24
C SER A 267 30.94 -35.56 5.34
N ASP A 268 30.42 -36.41 4.44
CA ASP A 268 29.01 -36.84 4.43
C ASP A 268 28.56 -37.41 5.78
N LYS A 269 27.29 -37.16 6.14
CA LYS A 269 26.66 -37.51 7.44
C LYS A 269 27.62 -37.39 8.66
N GLY A 270 28.52 -36.39 8.65
CA GLY A 270 29.39 -36.04 9.76
C GLY A 270 30.33 -37.13 10.27
N MET A 271 30.66 -38.16 9.48
CA MET A 271 31.39 -39.32 10.04
C MET A 271 32.90 -39.13 10.21
N ASN A 272 33.52 -38.16 9.52
CA ASN A 272 34.94 -37.85 9.70
C ASN A 272 35.20 -36.34 9.55
N LEU A 273 36.05 -35.82 10.43
CA LEU A 273 36.71 -34.53 10.28
C LEU A 273 37.68 -34.62 9.09
N VAL A 274 37.38 -33.87 8.03
CA VAL A 274 38.20 -33.80 6.81
C VAL A 274 39.41 -32.92 7.06
N TRP A 275 39.18 -31.78 7.72
CA TRP A 275 40.19 -30.85 8.18
C TRP A 275 39.68 -30.11 9.42
N GLY A 276 40.61 -29.64 10.24
CA GLY A 276 40.35 -28.79 11.40
C GLY A 276 41.51 -27.82 11.53
N LYS A 277 41.20 -26.55 11.73
CA LYS A 277 42.16 -25.45 11.76
C LYS A 277 41.88 -24.58 12.97
N GLU A 278 42.96 -24.12 13.55
CA GLU A 278 43.02 -23.20 14.67
C GLU A 278 43.78 -21.98 14.16
N PHE A 279 43.31 -20.80 14.50
CA PHE A 279 44.06 -19.58 14.26
C PHE A 279 43.76 -18.58 15.37
N SER A 280 44.82 -17.91 15.79
CA SER A 280 44.77 -16.72 16.63
C SER A 280 44.81 -15.45 15.79
N GLU A 281 44.45 -14.31 16.35
CA GLU A 281 44.71 -12.98 15.78
C GLU A 281 46.21 -12.81 15.49
N THR A 282 47.06 -13.27 16.42
CA THR A 282 48.51 -13.26 16.25
C THR A 282 48.94 -14.04 15.01
N ASP A 283 48.33 -15.20 14.74
CA ASP A 283 48.64 -15.99 13.53
C ASP A 283 48.26 -15.24 12.24
N LEU A 284 47.14 -14.51 12.26
CA LEU A 284 46.69 -13.71 11.11
C LEU A 284 47.57 -12.48 10.87
N ILE A 285 48.06 -11.84 11.93
CA ILE A 285 49.03 -10.74 11.87
C ILE A 285 50.38 -11.23 11.31
N ILE A 286 50.91 -12.34 11.84
CA ILE A 286 52.20 -12.91 11.40
C ILE A 286 52.17 -13.28 9.91
N ALA A 287 51.02 -13.70 9.40
CA ALA A 287 50.84 -14.00 7.98
C ALA A 287 50.84 -12.74 7.08
N ASN A 288 50.85 -11.51 7.65
CA ASN A 288 50.58 -10.23 6.99
C ASN A 288 49.23 -10.19 6.28
N ILE A 289 48.23 -10.85 6.86
CA ILE A 289 46.89 -10.99 6.25
C ILE A 289 45.86 -10.15 6.98
N TYR A 290 46.02 -9.98 8.29
CA TYR A 290 45.25 -9.08 9.12
C TYR A 290 46.16 -7.92 9.54
N SER A 291 45.76 -6.69 9.21
CA SER A 291 46.33 -5.52 9.85
C SER A 291 45.39 -5.18 10.99
N ASP A 292 45.83 -5.51 12.19
CA ASP A 292 45.32 -4.87 13.38
C ASP A 292 45.46 -3.34 13.22
N GLU A 293 44.56 -2.54 13.80
CA GLU A 293 44.59 -1.08 13.65
C GLU A 293 44.80 -0.41 15.02
N PRO A 294 46.01 -0.51 15.65
CA PRO A 294 46.23 -0.24 17.08
C PRO A 294 45.83 1.17 17.58
N ALA A 295 45.68 2.10 16.64
CA ALA A 295 45.21 3.46 16.93
C ALA A 295 43.69 3.53 17.16
N GLY A 296 42.92 2.61 16.58
CA GLY A 296 41.52 2.32 16.85
C GLY A 296 41.32 1.46 18.10
N ASP A 297 42.31 0.62 18.43
CA ASP A 297 42.18 -0.40 19.48
C ASP A 297 42.58 0.06 20.88
N ASN A 298 42.98 1.33 21.03
CA ASN A 298 43.19 1.86 22.36
C ASN A 298 41.84 1.92 23.09
N PRO A 299 41.66 1.20 24.21
CA PRO A 299 40.46 1.32 25.01
C PRO A 299 40.25 2.80 25.31
N LEU A 300 39.02 3.28 25.11
CA LEU A 300 38.67 4.70 25.18
C LEU A 300 39.03 5.38 26.53
N CYS A 301 39.38 4.57 27.55
CA CYS A 301 40.04 4.96 28.79
C CYS A 301 41.58 4.81 28.76
N SER A 302 42.28 5.42 27.81
CA SER A 302 43.76 5.35 27.70
C SER A 302 44.55 6.07 28.82
N GLU A 303 43.89 6.69 29.80
CA GLU A 303 44.54 7.31 30.97
C GLU A 303 44.90 6.31 32.09
N ILE A 304 44.73 5.00 31.86
CA ILE A 304 45.19 3.98 32.80
C ILE A 304 46.74 3.95 32.76
N PRO A 305 47.44 4.10 33.92
CA PRO A 305 48.89 4.13 33.94
C PRO A 305 49.48 2.83 33.35
N GLU A 306 50.43 2.99 32.41
CA GLU A 306 51.12 1.94 31.62
C GLU A 306 51.52 0.69 32.42
N THR A 307 51.77 0.83 33.72
CA THR A 307 52.14 -0.26 34.63
C THR A 307 51.03 -1.28 34.92
N GLY A 308 49.79 -1.05 34.45
CA GLY A 308 48.66 -1.98 34.59
C GLY A 308 48.25 -2.71 33.30
N LEU A 309 48.85 -2.37 32.16
CA LEU A 309 48.49 -2.90 30.84
C LEU A 309 49.25 -4.20 30.48
N GLU A 310 50.37 -4.52 31.14
CA GLU A 310 51.14 -5.77 30.91
C GLU A 310 50.36 -7.06 31.24
N GLY A 311 49.17 -6.96 31.84
CA GLY A 311 48.25 -8.09 32.08
C GLY A 311 47.12 -8.23 31.05
N TRP A 312 46.94 -7.27 30.14
CA TRP A 312 45.81 -7.21 29.20
C TRP A 312 46.00 -8.17 28.02
N GLU A 313 47.18 -8.18 27.41
CA GLU A 313 47.53 -9.07 26.27
C GLU A 313 47.60 -10.57 26.64
N ASN A 314 47.47 -10.93 27.93
CA ASN A 314 47.59 -12.32 28.38
C ASN A 314 46.24 -13.06 28.50
N ASN A 315 45.11 -12.37 28.30
CA ASN A 315 43.77 -12.96 28.27
C ASN A 315 43.14 -12.76 26.89
N VAL A 316 43.69 -13.45 25.89
CA VAL A 316 43.18 -13.39 24.51
C VAL A 316 42.06 -14.43 24.41
N TYR A 317 40.81 -13.97 24.55
CA TYR A 317 39.65 -14.80 24.25
C TYR A 317 39.23 -14.53 22.81
N GLU A 318 39.41 -15.50 21.94
CA GLU A 318 38.96 -15.40 20.55
C GLU A 318 37.78 -16.36 20.30
N GLU A 319 36.79 -15.86 19.58
CA GLU A 319 35.56 -16.58 19.32
C GLU A 319 35.13 -16.46 17.86
N GLY A 320 35.01 -17.59 17.19
CA GLY A 320 34.31 -17.65 15.91
C GLY A 320 32.80 -17.63 16.13
N TRP A 321 32.12 -16.67 15.49
CA TRP A 321 30.71 -16.37 15.72
C TRP A 321 29.79 -16.97 14.64
N ASP A 322 29.87 -16.47 13.40
CA ASP A 322 29.04 -16.90 12.26
C ASP A 322 29.87 -17.39 11.07
N LEU A 323 29.24 -18.15 10.17
CA LEU A 323 29.89 -18.80 9.04
C LEU A 323 28.95 -18.87 7.83
N LYS A 324 29.40 -18.38 6.67
CA LYS A 324 28.67 -18.45 5.38
C LYS A 324 29.57 -18.95 4.25
N GLN A 325 28.97 -19.51 3.21
CA GLN A 325 29.68 -19.98 2.00
C GLN A 325 29.39 -19.05 0.81
N LEU A 326 30.43 -18.70 0.06
CA LEU A 326 30.31 -18.09 -1.27
C LEU A 326 31.28 -18.79 -2.23
N GLY A 327 30.75 -19.52 -3.21
CA GLY A 327 31.58 -20.30 -4.13
C GLY A 327 32.33 -21.43 -3.41
N THR A 328 33.66 -21.44 -3.54
CA THR A 328 34.55 -22.42 -2.89
C THR A 328 35.09 -21.93 -1.55
N ASP A 329 34.63 -20.77 -1.08
CA ASP A 329 35.23 -20.05 0.02
C ASP A 329 34.23 -19.96 1.17
N LEU A 330 34.74 -19.97 2.39
CA LEU A 330 33.99 -19.75 3.62
C LEU A 330 34.36 -18.40 4.21
N PHE A 331 33.37 -17.68 4.69
CA PHE A 331 33.50 -16.40 5.35
C PHE A 331 33.07 -16.56 6.80
N LEU A 332 33.96 -16.22 7.71
CA LEU A 332 33.83 -16.40 9.15
C LEU A 332 33.79 -15.01 9.80
N SER A 333 32.86 -14.79 10.72
CA SER A 333 32.97 -13.65 11.63
C SER A 333 33.62 -14.10 12.91
N CYS A 334 34.57 -13.32 13.39
CA CYS A 334 35.32 -13.61 14.60
C CYS A 334 35.27 -12.42 15.55
N LYS A 335 35.35 -12.71 16.84
CA LYS A 335 35.64 -11.78 17.92
C LYS A 335 37.07 -12.04 18.36
N PHE A 336 37.95 -11.07 18.20
CA PHE A 336 39.33 -11.05 18.66
C PHE A 336 39.48 -10.06 19.81
N ASP A 337 40.58 -10.19 20.55
CA ASP A 337 40.92 -9.34 21.70
C ASP A 337 39.75 -9.07 22.64
N PHE A 338 38.94 -10.10 22.91
CA PHE A 338 37.80 -9.98 23.82
C PHE A 338 38.29 -9.78 25.25
N VAL A 339 38.28 -8.53 25.71
CA VAL A 339 38.70 -8.16 27.07
C VAL A 339 37.48 -7.84 27.94
N LEU A 340 37.21 -8.72 28.89
CA LEU A 340 36.27 -8.50 29.99
C LEU A 340 36.96 -7.74 31.13
N ILE A 341 36.63 -6.46 31.30
CA ILE A 341 37.21 -5.62 32.35
C ILE A 341 36.18 -5.38 33.45
N ASP A 342 36.43 -5.94 34.63
CA ASP A 342 35.80 -5.50 35.88
C ASP A 342 36.50 -4.20 36.32
N PHE A 343 35.88 -3.03 36.15
CA PHE A 343 36.45 -1.76 36.62
C PHE A 343 36.19 -1.53 38.11
N PRO A 344 37.20 -1.61 39.00
CA PRO A 344 37.02 -1.26 40.42
C PRO A 344 36.92 0.26 40.66
N LYS A 345 37.20 1.11 39.67
CA LYS A 345 37.06 2.58 39.73
C LYS A 345 36.60 3.17 38.39
N PRO A 346 35.66 4.14 38.37
CA PRO A 346 35.23 4.80 37.15
C PRO A 346 36.40 5.57 36.50
N CYS A 347 36.53 5.49 35.18
CA CYS A 347 37.45 6.33 34.42
C CYS A 347 37.21 7.81 34.79
N ASN A 348 38.24 8.52 35.25
CA ASN A 348 38.13 9.93 35.67
C ASN A 348 37.52 10.77 34.53
N GLY A 349 36.28 11.24 34.70
CA GLY A 349 35.56 12.03 33.69
C GLY A 349 34.25 11.42 33.19
N PHE A 350 34.00 10.12 33.43
CA PHE A 350 32.70 9.49 33.23
C PHE A 350 31.93 9.51 34.56
N ASN A 351 30.80 10.22 34.60
CA ASN A 351 30.07 10.43 35.85
C ASN A 351 29.21 9.20 36.20
N SER A 352 29.59 8.49 37.26
CA SER A 352 28.80 7.74 38.28
C SER A 352 27.47 7.01 37.98
N ILE A 353 26.96 6.94 36.75
CA ILE A 353 25.75 6.15 36.44
C ILE A 353 26.06 4.64 36.46
N LEU A 354 27.32 4.26 36.23
CA LEU A 354 27.81 2.90 36.40
C LEU A 354 28.11 2.64 37.89
N ASN A 355 27.07 2.32 38.67
CA ASN A 355 27.22 1.92 40.07
C ASN A 355 27.96 0.57 40.17
N GLY A 356 29.28 0.62 40.35
CA GLY A 356 30.08 -0.34 41.11
C GLY A 356 30.38 -1.73 40.55
N ASN A 357 29.70 -2.23 39.50
CA ASN A 357 29.90 -3.59 38.96
C ASN A 357 29.75 -3.70 37.43
N SER A 358 29.75 -2.58 36.70
CA SER A 358 29.56 -2.62 35.24
C SER A 358 30.80 -3.22 34.58
N LYS A 359 30.62 -4.40 33.98
CA LYS A 359 31.60 -5.02 33.10
C LYS A 359 31.68 -4.23 31.81
N TYR A 360 32.90 -3.99 31.37
CA TYR A 360 33.17 -3.41 30.07
C TYR A 360 33.75 -4.52 29.19
N GLU A 361 33.23 -4.66 27.98
CA GLU A 361 33.74 -5.60 26.99
C GLU A 361 34.31 -4.79 25.84
N TYR A 362 35.60 -5.00 25.57
CA TYR A 362 36.24 -4.50 24.36
C TYR A 362 36.39 -5.70 23.42
N ILE A 363 35.94 -5.55 22.17
CA ILE A 363 35.90 -6.64 21.19
C ILE A 363 36.33 -6.14 19.82
N ASP A 364 37.38 -6.73 19.26
CA ASP A 364 37.73 -6.56 17.86
C ASP A 364 36.96 -7.54 17.02
N MET A 365 36.33 -7.06 15.95
CA MET A 365 35.58 -7.92 15.05
C MET A 365 36.36 -8.10 13.77
N ALA A 366 36.51 -9.35 13.35
CA ALA A 366 37.19 -9.69 12.11
C ALA A 366 36.27 -10.47 11.17
N LEU A 367 36.47 -10.24 9.87
CA LEU A 367 35.93 -11.06 8.81
C LEU A 367 37.07 -11.84 8.17
N VAL A 368 37.03 -13.17 8.27
CA VAL A 368 38.08 -14.07 7.79
C VAL A 368 37.56 -14.90 6.62
N LYS A 369 38.31 -14.93 5.53
CA LYS A 369 38.07 -15.76 4.36
C LYS A 369 38.98 -16.98 4.38
N ILE A 370 38.41 -18.17 4.25
CA ILE A 370 39.17 -19.43 4.18
C ILE A 370 38.70 -20.30 3.00
N GLY A 371 39.59 -21.15 2.48
CA GLY A 371 39.24 -22.16 1.48
C GLY A 371 38.36 -23.26 2.07
N ALA A 372 37.18 -23.51 1.49
CA ALA A 372 36.24 -24.49 2.04
C ALA A 372 36.71 -25.96 1.92
N ASN A 373 37.66 -26.23 1.02
CA ASN A 373 38.18 -27.58 0.77
C ASN A 373 39.22 -28.05 1.79
N ASP A 374 40.02 -27.14 2.34
CA ASP A 374 41.19 -27.45 3.17
C ASP A 374 41.30 -26.60 4.45
N GLY A 375 40.41 -25.62 4.61
CA GLY A 375 40.35 -24.70 5.74
C GLY A 375 41.51 -23.70 5.76
N VAL A 376 42.29 -23.58 4.69
CA VAL A 376 43.43 -22.66 4.64
C VAL A 376 42.93 -21.22 4.58
N TYR A 377 43.40 -20.35 5.46
CA TYR A 377 43.05 -18.93 5.43
C TYR A 377 43.63 -18.26 4.17
N GLU A 378 42.86 -17.36 3.59
CA GLU A 378 43.22 -16.66 2.35
C GLU A 378 43.38 -15.16 2.59
N SER A 379 42.41 -14.55 3.29
CA SER A 379 42.41 -13.13 3.64
C SER A 379 41.64 -12.88 4.94
N ALA A 380 41.93 -11.78 5.63
CA ALA A 380 41.20 -11.34 6.82
C ALA A 380 41.20 -9.81 6.89
N ILE A 381 40.19 -9.23 7.52
CA ILE A 381 40.09 -7.78 7.73
C ILE A 381 39.47 -7.49 9.10
N ASN A 382 39.92 -6.43 9.76
CA ASN A 382 39.23 -5.83 10.90
C ASN A 382 38.00 -5.06 10.37
N ILE A 383 36.83 -5.35 10.91
CA ILE A 383 35.56 -4.73 10.48
C ILE A 383 35.05 -3.67 11.48
N GLY A 384 35.74 -3.49 12.60
CA GLY A 384 35.45 -2.49 13.62
C GLY A 384 35.60 -3.05 15.03
N THR A 385 35.49 -2.14 16.00
CA THR A 385 35.60 -2.43 17.42
C THR A 385 34.25 -2.18 18.09
N SER A 386 33.84 -3.09 18.97
CA SER A 386 32.62 -2.96 19.78
C SER A 386 32.99 -2.84 21.24
N ASP A 387 32.45 -1.81 21.89
CA ASP A 387 32.46 -1.69 23.34
C ASP A 387 31.13 -2.10 23.99
N ALA A 388 30.19 -2.58 23.17
CA ALA A 388 28.90 -3.10 23.62
C ALA A 388 29.01 -4.62 23.84
N PRO A 389 28.65 -5.13 25.03
CA PRO A 389 28.76 -6.56 25.35
C PRO A 389 27.84 -7.44 24.49
N ASP A 390 26.71 -6.90 24.05
CA ASP A 390 25.66 -7.69 23.38
C ASP A 390 25.66 -7.51 21.85
N PHE A 391 26.85 -7.38 21.25
CA PHE A 391 27.00 -7.29 19.80
C PHE A 391 27.31 -8.64 19.13
N PHE A 392 26.56 -9.00 18.09
CA PHE A 392 26.74 -10.25 17.33
C PHE A 392 27.11 -9.96 15.86
N PRO A 393 28.34 -10.31 15.41
CA PRO A 393 28.80 -10.02 14.06
C PRO A 393 28.26 -11.04 13.05
N GLU A 394 26.95 -11.03 12.80
CA GLU A 394 26.30 -11.95 11.86
C GLU A 394 26.65 -11.61 10.40
N ILE A 395 26.69 -12.64 9.52
CA ILE A 395 27.07 -12.51 8.11
C ILE A 395 25.90 -12.91 7.20
N GLU A 396 25.69 -12.14 6.14
CA GLU A 396 24.85 -12.54 5.00
C GLU A 396 25.57 -12.39 3.67
N ILE A 397 25.26 -13.29 2.74
CA ILE A 397 25.77 -13.25 1.37
C ILE A 397 24.70 -12.68 0.44
N VAL A 398 24.96 -11.49 -0.11
CA VAL A 398 24.03 -10.75 -0.98
C VAL A 398 24.70 -10.49 -2.32
N ASP A 399 24.11 -10.97 -3.42
CA ASP A 399 24.62 -10.71 -4.78
C ASP A 399 26.13 -10.99 -4.98
N GLY A 400 26.63 -12.06 -4.36
CA GLY A 400 28.05 -12.44 -4.42
C GLY A 400 28.98 -11.57 -3.57
N LYS A 401 28.43 -10.85 -2.59
CA LYS A 401 29.14 -10.02 -1.64
C LYS A 401 28.86 -10.48 -0.22
N VAL A 402 29.78 -10.18 0.68
CA VAL A 402 29.71 -10.55 2.08
C VAL A 402 29.33 -9.31 2.85
N THR A 403 28.19 -9.34 3.52
CA THR A 403 27.71 -8.26 4.37
C THR A 403 27.77 -8.72 5.82
N ILE A 404 28.35 -7.91 6.69
CA ILE A 404 28.58 -8.25 8.09
C ILE A 404 28.07 -7.13 9.00
N LEU A 405 27.42 -7.51 10.08
CA LEU A 405 27.11 -6.61 11.19
C LEU A 405 28.40 -6.34 11.98
N GLY A 406 28.72 -5.07 12.15
CA GLY A 406 29.80 -4.60 13.00
C GLY A 406 29.33 -3.47 13.91
N ALA A 407 30.22 -2.97 14.73
CA ALA A 407 29.98 -1.80 15.57
C ALA A 407 31.12 -0.81 15.39
N ARG A 408 30.85 0.43 15.79
CA ARG A 408 31.85 1.49 15.86
C ARG A 408 31.62 2.29 17.12
N SER A 409 32.50 2.14 18.08
CA SER A 409 32.49 2.98 19.26
C SER A 409 33.13 4.35 19.03
N SER A 410 32.57 5.38 19.66
CA SER A 410 33.08 6.74 19.64
C SER A 410 32.82 7.47 20.97
N ILE A 411 33.68 8.43 21.32
CA ILE A 411 33.43 9.34 22.45
C ILE A 411 32.78 10.63 21.93
N TYR A 412 31.71 11.05 22.58
CA TYR A 412 31.11 12.36 22.37
C TYR A 412 30.97 13.11 23.71
N ASN A 413 30.97 14.44 23.66
CA ASN A 413 30.86 15.28 24.86
C ASN A 413 29.43 15.80 25.03
N VAL A 414 28.76 15.49 26.14
CA VAL A 414 27.47 16.06 26.54
C VAL A 414 27.68 16.89 27.79
N ASN A 415 27.47 18.21 27.72
CA ASN A 415 27.66 19.13 28.85
C ASN A 415 29.05 19.05 29.51
N GLY A 416 30.10 18.84 28.72
CA GLY A 416 31.48 18.68 29.20
C GLY A 416 31.79 17.30 29.79
N GLN A 417 30.86 16.35 29.73
CA GLN A 417 31.05 14.95 30.11
C GLN A 417 31.29 14.11 28.86
N LYS A 418 32.37 13.33 28.85
CA LYS A 418 32.60 12.30 27.83
C LYS A 418 31.57 11.19 28.03
N ARG A 419 30.92 10.77 26.95
CA ARG A 419 30.03 9.61 26.86
C ARG A 419 30.53 8.70 25.75
N LEU A 420 30.40 7.40 25.96
CA LEU A 420 30.60 6.38 24.94
C LEU A 420 29.32 6.28 24.12
N LYS A 421 29.47 6.18 22.80
CA LYS A 421 28.41 5.86 21.86
C LYS A 421 28.91 4.74 20.97
N THR A 422 28.22 3.61 21.02
CA THR A 422 28.47 2.49 20.11
C THR A 422 27.45 2.58 18.99
N ASP A 423 27.97 2.73 17.77
CA ASP A 423 27.15 2.77 16.57
C ASP A 423 27.18 1.40 15.94
N GLY A 424 26.05 0.70 15.95
CA GLY A 424 25.94 -0.45 15.06
C GLY A 424 26.17 -0.01 13.59
N LYS A 425 26.78 -0.91 12.84
CA LYS A 425 27.31 -0.70 11.50
C LYS A 425 27.00 -1.92 10.64
N LEU A 426 26.73 -1.68 9.38
CA LEU A 426 26.63 -2.71 8.36
C LEU A 426 27.72 -2.47 7.32
N THR A 427 28.57 -3.47 7.09
CA THR A 427 29.68 -3.35 6.13
C THR A 427 29.57 -4.41 5.07
N THR A 428 29.75 -4.02 3.81
CA THR A 428 29.75 -4.94 2.68
C THR A 428 31.13 -4.99 2.05
N TYR A 429 31.56 -6.20 1.73
CA TYR A 429 32.80 -6.53 1.06
C TYR A 429 32.53 -7.40 -0.17
N ASP A 430 33.41 -7.36 -1.16
CA ASP A 430 33.36 -8.34 -2.24
C ASP A 430 33.97 -9.69 -1.82
N SER A 431 34.01 -10.66 -2.75
CA SER A 431 34.56 -12.01 -2.49
C SER A 431 36.05 -12.03 -2.14
N ASP A 432 36.76 -10.93 -2.38
CA ASP A 432 38.19 -10.78 -2.08
C ASP A 432 38.42 -9.91 -0.84
N LEU A 433 37.36 -9.64 -0.06
CA LEU A 433 37.35 -8.76 1.11
C LEU A 433 37.72 -7.30 0.82
N SER A 434 37.56 -6.83 -0.41
CA SER A 434 37.72 -5.40 -0.70
C SER A 434 36.48 -4.64 -0.24
N PHE A 435 36.71 -3.54 0.49
CA PHE A 435 35.64 -2.67 1.00
C PHE A 435 34.72 -2.17 -0.13
N VAL A 436 33.41 -2.39 0.01
CA VAL A 436 32.39 -1.90 -0.93
C VAL A 436 31.64 -0.71 -0.33
N GLU A 437 31.05 -0.88 0.84
CA GLU A 437 30.32 0.19 1.53
C GLU A 437 30.16 -0.06 3.03
N GLU A 438 29.80 1.01 3.73
CA GLU A 438 29.45 1.02 5.15
C GLU A 438 28.16 1.82 5.35
N ARG A 439 27.29 1.34 6.25
CA ARG A 439 26.12 2.06 6.74
C ARG A 439 26.18 2.10 8.27
N LEU A 440 26.19 3.29 8.84
CA LEU A 440 26.09 3.49 10.30
C LEU A 440 24.62 3.69 10.67
N PHE A 441 24.20 3.13 11.79
CA PHE A 441 22.80 3.21 12.21
C PHE A 441 22.43 4.50 12.98
N SER A 442 23.39 5.40 13.22
CA SER A 442 23.40 6.37 14.32
C SER A 442 23.25 7.86 13.95
N THR A 443 22.31 8.22 13.08
CA THR A 443 21.97 9.65 12.88
C THR A 443 21.03 10.13 13.99
N GLU A 444 21.62 10.71 15.05
CA GLU A 444 21.08 11.56 16.15
C GLU A 444 19.81 11.13 16.94
N ASP A 445 18.97 10.21 16.44
CA ASP A 445 17.67 9.92 17.04
C ASP A 445 17.54 8.54 17.70
N TRP A 446 18.42 7.56 17.43
CA TRP A 446 18.37 6.21 18.02
C TRP A 446 19.78 5.60 18.06
N ASP A 447 20.39 5.52 19.25
CA ASP A 447 21.66 4.81 19.47
C ASP A 447 21.36 3.31 19.48
N ILE A 448 21.76 2.62 18.39
CA ILE A 448 21.79 1.16 18.39
C ILE A 448 23.08 0.75 19.04
N ASN A 449 22.97 0.25 20.26
CA ASN A 449 24.11 -0.30 20.95
C ASN A 449 24.27 -1.80 20.69
N CYS A 450 23.16 -2.51 20.41
CA CYS A 450 23.17 -3.98 20.29
C CYS A 450 22.42 -4.45 19.03
N SER A 451 23.12 -5.11 18.10
CA SER A 451 22.52 -5.81 16.94
C SER A 451 22.71 -7.31 17.10
N PHE A 452 21.64 -8.08 16.86
CA PHE A 452 21.63 -9.50 17.19
C PHE A 452 21.60 -10.44 15.99
N ASP A 453 20.79 -10.14 14.97
CA ASP A 453 20.62 -11.03 13.82
C ASP A 453 20.30 -10.24 12.55
N MET A 454 20.59 -10.85 11.40
CA MET A 454 20.27 -10.33 10.09
C MET A 454 19.62 -11.37 9.18
N ALA A 455 18.70 -10.95 8.32
CA ALA A 455 18.05 -11.85 7.36
C ALA A 455 17.76 -11.12 6.05
N LEU A 456 17.72 -11.86 4.95
CA LEU A 456 17.30 -11.34 3.65
C LEU A 456 15.87 -11.74 3.35
N ASN A 457 15.11 -10.83 2.74
CA ASN A 457 13.88 -11.24 2.07
C ASN A 457 14.16 -11.74 0.65
N CYS A 458 13.11 -12.23 -0.01
CA CYS A 458 13.20 -12.73 -1.38
C CYS A 458 13.50 -11.66 -2.43
N GLU A 459 13.49 -10.38 -2.05
CA GLU A 459 13.87 -9.25 -2.90
C GLU A 459 15.31 -8.79 -2.63
N GLY A 460 16.02 -9.46 -1.71
CA GLY A 460 17.37 -9.12 -1.27
C GLY A 460 17.42 -7.93 -0.32
N GLU A 461 16.28 -7.46 0.20
CA GLU A 461 16.25 -6.45 1.25
C GLU A 461 16.77 -7.06 2.56
N LEU A 462 17.68 -6.36 3.22
CA LEU A 462 18.32 -6.84 4.43
C LEU A 462 17.56 -6.33 5.65
N PHE A 463 17.21 -7.25 6.54
CA PHE A 463 16.65 -6.98 7.85
C PHE A 463 17.73 -7.13 8.90
N VAL A 464 17.76 -6.23 9.87
CA VAL A 464 18.65 -6.29 11.04
C VAL A 464 17.80 -6.10 12.28
N THR A 465 18.02 -6.91 13.31
CA THR A 465 17.28 -6.80 14.57
C THR A 465 18.20 -6.52 15.76
N GLY A 466 17.65 -6.01 16.85
CA GLY A 466 18.42 -5.68 18.06
C GLY A 466 17.64 -4.92 19.12
N ASN A 467 18.39 -4.26 20.01
CA ASN A 467 17.92 -3.42 21.14
C ASN A 467 18.47 -1.97 21.02
N ASN A 468 17.65 -0.96 21.39
CA ASN A 468 18.07 0.44 21.48
C ASN A 468 17.92 1.05 22.90
N ASP A 469 18.81 1.99 23.23
CA ASP A 469 18.84 2.70 24.53
C ASP A 469 17.68 3.69 24.75
N LYS A 470 16.98 4.12 23.69
CA LYS A 470 16.08 5.28 23.77
C LYS A 470 14.76 4.97 24.48
N ASN A 471 14.33 3.72 24.46
CA ASN A 471 13.05 3.27 25.00
C ASN A 471 13.19 2.13 26.02
N ASP A 472 14.26 2.11 26.82
CA ASP A 472 14.50 1.04 27.81
C ASP A 472 14.52 -0.37 27.19
N GLU A 473 15.27 -0.56 26.10
CA GLU A 473 15.56 -1.89 25.52
C GLU A 473 14.41 -2.60 24.78
N ASP A 474 13.57 -1.87 24.06
CA ASP A 474 12.56 -2.45 23.16
C ASP A 474 13.14 -3.13 21.90
N TYR A 475 12.37 -4.09 21.35
CA TYR A 475 12.55 -4.66 20.01
C TYR A 475 12.78 -3.60 18.91
N TYR A 476 13.69 -3.87 17.98
CA TYR A 476 13.73 -3.14 16.71
C TYR A 476 13.96 -4.05 15.49
N PHE A 477 13.50 -3.61 14.31
CA PHE A 477 13.88 -4.22 13.03
C PHE A 477 14.20 -3.16 11.98
N TYR A 478 15.46 -3.05 11.56
CA TYR A 478 15.85 -2.24 10.42
C TYR A 478 15.58 -3.00 9.14
N LYS A 479 15.11 -2.29 8.13
CA LYS A 479 14.96 -2.78 6.78
C LYS A 479 15.80 -1.90 5.86
N PHE A 480 16.75 -2.52 5.16
CA PHE A 480 17.61 -1.88 4.19
C PHE A 480 17.21 -2.32 2.78
N SER A 481 17.10 -1.37 1.86
CA SER A 481 16.95 -1.67 0.43
C SER A 481 18.10 -2.59 -0.02
N ASN A 482 17.81 -3.52 -0.94
CA ASN A 482 18.80 -4.44 -1.52
C ASN A 482 20.01 -3.74 -2.17
N GLY A 483 19.88 -2.46 -2.54
CA GLY A 483 20.96 -1.62 -3.05
C GLY A 483 21.57 -2.12 -4.37
N CYS A 484 20.99 -3.13 -5.03
CA CYS A 484 21.61 -3.81 -6.17
C CYS A 484 21.86 -2.85 -7.35
N GLN A 485 21.02 -1.82 -7.55
CA GLN A 485 21.21 -0.80 -8.58
C GLN A 485 22.42 0.10 -8.32
N LYS A 486 22.83 0.27 -7.05
CA LYS A 486 24.03 1.02 -6.66
C LYS A 486 25.30 0.42 -7.27
N TYR A 487 25.29 -0.89 -7.48
CA TYR A 487 26.42 -1.66 -8.03
C TYR A 487 26.33 -1.92 -9.52
N SER A 488 25.30 -1.39 -10.19
CA SER A 488 25.20 -1.48 -11.63
C SER A 488 26.45 -0.92 -12.30
N LYS A 489 26.95 -1.62 -13.33
CA LYS A 489 28.05 -1.12 -14.14
C LYS A 489 27.55 0.08 -14.96
N TYR A 490 28.14 1.24 -14.70
CA TYR A 490 27.98 2.48 -15.46
C TYR A 490 29.16 2.63 -16.41
N VAL A 491 28.91 2.89 -17.69
CA VAL A 491 29.95 3.28 -18.66
C VAL A 491 30.17 4.79 -18.63
N SER A 492 31.23 5.28 -19.28
CA SER A 492 31.58 6.71 -19.26
C SER A 492 30.53 7.65 -19.86
N THR A 493 29.58 7.11 -20.64
CA THR A 493 28.46 7.87 -21.22
C THR A 493 27.22 7.93 -20.32
N ASP A 494 27.22 7.22 -19.20
CA ASP A 494 26.11 7.19 -18.24
C ASP A 494 26.20 8.33 -17.22
N GLU A 495 25.08 8.66 -16.57
CA GLU A 495 24.98 9.77 -15.62
C GLU A 495 24.87 9.24 -14.19
N LYS A 496 25.94 9.33 -13.39
CA LYS A 496 25.99 8.90 -11.96
C LYS A 496 25.98 10.06 -10.96
N VAL A 497 26.02 11.29 -11.47
CA VAL A 497 26.04 12.53 -10.69
C VAL A 497 24.97 13.48 -11.22
N ASN A 498 24.50 14.37 -10.35
CA ASN A 498 23.49 15.35 -10.75
C ASN A 498 24.01 16.18 -11.91
N ARG A 499 23.22 16.29 -12.98
CA ARG A 499 23.59 16.97 -14.22
C ARG A 499 22.64 18.13 -14.47
N THR A 500 23.22 19.26 -14.84
CA THR A 500 22.49 20.47 -15.19
C THR A 500 22.68 20.78 -16.67
N ILE A 501 21.58 20.91 -17.40
CA ILE A 501 21.54 21.23 -18.82
C ILE A 501 21.06 22.67 -18.95
N SER A 502 21.99 23.57 -19.29
CA SER A 502 21.74 25.01 -19.47
C SER A 502 21.80 25.45 -20.94
N GLN A 503 22.12 24.53 -21.85
CA GLN A 503 22.19 24.75 -23.29
C GLN A 503 21.51 23.59 -24.03
N GLN A 504 21.55 23.60 -25.36
CA GLN A 504 21.02 22.50 -26.15
C GLN A 504 21.93 21.27 -26.10
N GLU A 505 21.38 20.13 -25.69
CA GLU A 505 22.03 18.83 -25.67
C GLU A 505 21.16 17.78 -26.37
N THR A 506 21.80 16.78 -26.99
CA THR A 506 21.12 15.65 -27.63
C THR A 506 21.68 14.33 -27.12
N TRP A 507 20.80 13.43 -26.67
CA TRP A 507 21.13 12.04 -26.33
C TRP A 507 20.53 11.11 -27.39
N SER A 508 21.39 10.64 -28.31
CA SER A 508 21.03 9.76 -29.43
C SER A 508 21.45 8.30 -29.23
N SER A 509 22.03 7.98 -28.06
CA SER A 509 22.47 6.65 -27.66
C SER A 509 21.89 6.28 -26.31
N SER A 510 21.63 4.99 -26.09
CA SER A 510 21.17 4.45 -24.81
C SER A 510 22.19 4.71 -23.70
N LYS A 511 21.69 4.96 -22.48
CA LYS A 511 22.51 5.19 -21.28
C LYS A 511 21.74 4.88 -20.00
N LYS A 512 22.47 4.72 -18.91
CA LYS A 512 21.93 4.62 -17.55
C LYS A 512 22.00 5.96 -16.83
N VAL A 513 21.04 6.22 -15.96
CA VAL A 513 20.94 7.43 -15.16
C VAL A 513 20.67 7.03 -13.72
N GLY A 514 21.66 7.22 -12.85
CA GLY A 514 21.56 6.99 -11.40
C GLY A 514 21.53 8.29 -10.60
N ALA A 515 21.12 9.40 -11.21
CA ALA A 515 21.12 10.73 -10.59
C ALA A 515 20.10 11.68 -11.22
N LYS A 516 19.93 12.87 -10.63
CA LYS A 516 18.97 13.88 -11.08
C LYS A 516 19.48 14.65 -12.30
N ILE A 517 18.64 14.78 -13.33
CA ILE A 517 18.91 15.58 -14.52
C ILE A 517 18.04 16.84 -14.46
N THR A 518 18.65 18.02 -14.40
CA THR A 518 17.93 19.31 -14.30
C THR A 518 18.10 20.09 -15.60
N ILE A 519 17.00 20.41 -16.28
CA ILE A 519 16.97 21.26 -17.48
C ILE A 519 16.53 22.65 -17.05
N GLN A 520 17.48 23.59 -17.02
CA GLN A 520 17.24 24.95 -16.55
C GLN A 520 16.67 25.83 -17.66
N SER A 521 16.29 27.06 -17.31
CA SER A 521 15.90 28.10 -18.27
C SER A 521 16.89 28.21 -19.44
N GLY A 522 16.39 28.07 -20.67
CA GLY A 522 17.20 28.13 -21.90
C GLY A 522 17.90 26.82 -22.28
N GLY A 523 17.95 25.84 -21.37
CA GLY A 523 18.40 24.49 -21.64
C GLY A 523 17.37 23.70 -22.46
N ILE A 524 17.86 22.87 -23.38
CA ILE A 524 17.03 21.97 -24.18
C ILE A 524 17.68 20.60 -24.21
N LEU A 525 17.04 19.58 -23.64
CA LEU A 525 17.46 18.19 -23.82
C LEU A 525 16.60 17.53 -24.88
N THR A 526 17.22 16.98 -25.92
CA THR A 526 16.55 16.13 -26.91
C THR A 526 17.00 14.69 -26.77
N ILE A 527 16.08 13.75 -26.58
CA ILE A 527 16.36 12.31 -26.53
C ILE A 527 15.72 11.67 -27.76
N ASN A 528 16.51 11.00 -28.59
CA ASN A 528 16.07 10.54 -29.90
C ASN A 528 16.73 9.24 -30.37
N ASN A 529 16.50 8.88 -31.65
CA ASN A 529 17.18 7.78 -32.35
C ASN A 529 16.98 6.41 -31.66
N ASN A 530 15.77 6.13 -31.15
CA ASN A 530 15.45 4.91 -30.40
C ASN A 530 16.36 4.68 -29.18
N ALA A 531 16.99 5.74 -28.64
CA ALA A 531 17.76 5.64 -27.42
C ALA A 531 16.88 5.12 -26.27
N VAL A 532 17.45 4.21 -25.47
CA VAL A 532 16.84 3.69 -24.26
C VAL A 532 17.57 4.28 -23.06
N ILE A 533 16.87 5.10 -22.29
CA ILE A 533 17.40 5.73 -21.08
C ILE A 533 16.85 4.97 -19.88
N GLU A 534 17.75 4.35 -19.12
CA GLU A 534 17.41 3.53 -17.96
C GLU A 534 17.68 4.28 -16.66
N PHE A 535 16.63 4.60 -15.91
CA PHE A 535 16.72 5.32 -14.66
C PHE A 535 16.75 4.37 -13.47
N GLY A 536 17.66 4.62 -12.55
CA GLY A 536 17.67 3.88 -11.30
C GLY A 536 16.43 4.17 -10.45
N ALA A 537 16.01 3.24 -9.61
CA ALA A 537 14.96 3.48 -8.66
C ALA A 537 15.55 4.21 -7.43
N SER A 538 14.96 5.35 -7.03
CA SER A 538 15.52 6.18 -5.96
C SER A 538 15.76 5.41 -4.66
N TRP A 539 14.85 4.48 -4.32
CA TRP A 539 14.92 3.65 -3.12
C TRP A 539 16.07 2.61 -3.12
N ASP A 540 16.64 2.28 -4.29
CA ASP A 540 17.73 1.31 -4.44
C ASP A 540 19.08 2.04 -4.44
N LEU A 541 19.05 3.37 -4.54
CA LEU A 541 20.24 4.23 -4.62
C LEU A 541 20.41 5.13 -3.41
N ILE A 542 19.31 5.49 -2.74
CA ILE A 542 19.25 6.41 -1.61
C ILE A 542 18.38 5.78 -0.53
N ASP A 543 18.88 5.85 0.69
CA ASP A 543 18.15 5.41 1.88
C ASP A 543 16.86 6.23 2.10
N TYR A 544 15.79 5.59 2.56
CA TYR A 544 14.48 6.23 2.68
C TYR A 544 14.48 7.46 3.59
N ASP A 545 15.24 7.41 4.69
CA ASP A 545 15.34 8.54 5.64
C ASP A 545 15.95 9.78 4.97
N LYS A 546 16.84 9.60 3.98
CA LYS A 546 17.39 10.72 3.20
C LYS A 546 16.38 11.18 2.15
N LEU A 547 15.68 10.25 1.51
CA LEU A 547 14.63 10.59 0.55
C LEU A 547 13.51 11.44 1.19
N SER A 548 13.02 11.07 2.37
CA SER A 548 11.95 11.78 3.09
C SER A 548 12.37 13.17 3.60
N GLN A 549 13.67 13.41 3.80
CA GLN A 549 14.20 14.75 4.04
C GLN A 549 14.09 15.66 2.81
N ASN A 550 13.80 15.09 1.63
CA ASN A 550 13.65 15.79 0.36
C ASN A 550 14.84 16.71 0.05
N ASN A 551 16.06 16.29 0.42
CA ASN A 551 17.22 17.13 0.22
C ASN A 551 17.51 17.27 -1.28
N SER A 552 17.52 18.52 -1.76
CA SER A 552 17.76 18.84 -3.16
C SER A 552 19.10 18.32 -3.71
N THR A 553 20.07 18.01 -2.84
CA THR A 553 21.38 17.46 -3.25
C THR A 553 21.35 15.97 -3.55
N ASP A 554 20.32 15.25 -3.14
CA ASP A 554 20.25 13.81 -3.28
C ASP A 554 20.17 13.38 -4.75
N LYS A 555 20.72 12.20 -5.03
CA LYS A 555 20.83 11.62 -6.38
C LYS A 555 19.56 10.89 -6.81
N THR A 556 18.39 11.50 -6.63
CA THR A 556 17.11 10.89 -7.04
C THR A 556 17.08 10.79 -8.56
N PRO A 557 17.03 9.59 -9.18
CA PRO A 557 17.05 9.46 -10.63
C PRO A 557 15.71 9.90 -11.23
N LYS A 558 15.70 11.14 -11.71
CA LYS A 558 14.56 11.78 -12.35
C LYS A 558 15.02 12.86 -13.32
N ILE A 559 14.12 13.29 -14.19
CA ILE A 559 14.30 14.52 -14.96
C ILE A 559 13.49 15.63 -14.32
N VAL A 560 14.09 16.79 -14.11
CA VAL A 560 13.43 18.01 -13.64
C VAL A 560 13.55 19.06 -14.73
N ILE A 561 12.42 19.55 -15.21
CA ILE A 561 12.34 20.66 -16.17
C ILE A 561 11.94 21.90 -15.38
N GLU A 562 12.85 22.85 -15.24
CA GLU A 562 12.57 24.12 -14.57
C GLU A 562 11.92 25.12 -15.54
N SER A 563 11.51 26.27 -14.99
CA SER A 563 10.95 27.37 -15.77
C SER A 563 11.83 27.74 -16.96
N GLY A 564 11.23 27.73 -18.16
CA GLY A 564 11.92 28.05 -19.41
C GLY A 564 12.81 26.93 -19.97
N GLY A 565 12.97 25.81 -19.26
CA GLY A 565 13.64 24.60 -19.75
C GLY A 565 12.75 23.77 -20.67
N ARG A 566 13.36 22.96 -21.54
CA ARG A 566 12.63 22.10 -22.51
C ARG A 566 13.17 20.69 -22.62
N LEU A 567 12.29 19.69 -22.57
CA LEU A 567 12.58 18.29 -22.88
C LEU A 567 11.85 17.86 -24.14
N ASN A 568 12.59 17.36 -25.13
CA ASN A 568 12.04 16.82 -26.37
C ASN A 568 12.29 15.31 -26.45
N LEU A 569 11.22 14.52 -26.32
CA LEU A 569 11.26 13.07 -26.49
C LEU A 569 10.80 12.72 -27.91
N ASN A 570 11.70 12.13 -28.70
CA ASN A 570 11.47 11.85 -30.12
C ASN A 570 11.81 10.39 -30.49
N GLY A 571 10.82 9.50 -30.44
CA GLY A 571 11.02 8.07 -30.73
C GLY A 571 12.12 7.45 -29.87
N CYS A 572 12.05 7.65 -28.54
CA CYS A 572 12.97 7.09 -27.55
C CYS A 572 12.21 6.33 -26.47
N THR A 573 12.90 5.62 -25.59
CA THR A 573 12.29 4.94 -24.43
C THR A 573 12.96 5.39 -23.14
N LEU A 574 12.18 5.81 -22.15
CA LEU A 574 12.61 6.11 -20.80
C LEU A 574 12.00 5.04 -19.89
N ARG A 575 12.82 4.31 -19.14
CA ARG A 575 12.37 3.18 -18.32
C ARG A 575 13.12 3.04 -17.00
N GLY A 576 12.55 2.28 -16.07
CA GLY A 576 13.26 1.80 -14.89
C GLY A 576 14.44 0.89 -15.26
N MET A 577 15.51 0.93 -14.47
CA MET A 577 16.75 0.22 -14.74
C MET A 577 16.57 -1.29 -14.59
N ILE A 578 17.02 -2.03 -15.60
CA ILE A 578 17.04 -3.49 -15.56
C ILE A 578 18.36 -3.97 -14.95
N ALA A 579 18.45 -3.85 -13.64
CA ALA A 579 19.67 -4.19 -12.90
C ALA A 579 19.45 -5.24 -11.80
N CYS A 580 18.21 -5.47 -11.40
CA CYS A 580 17.87 -6.26 -10.22
C CYS A 580 16.76 -7.26 -10.53
N PRO A 581 16.65 -8.38 -9.79
CA PRO A 581 15.61 -9.39 -10.01
C PRO A 581 14.18 -8.81 -9.99
N SER A 582 13.94 -7.77 -9.20
CA SER A 582 12.66 -7.08 -9.07
C SER A 582 12.46 -5.90 -10.03
N ASN A 583 13.53 -5.35 -10.63
CA ASN A 583 13.55 -4.14 -11.48
C ASN A 583 12.75 -2.97 -10.89
N GLY A 584 13.34 -2.08 -10.08
CA GLY A 584 12.59 -1.01 -9.41
C GLY A 584 11.99 0.06 -10.34
N MET A 585 10.90 0.68 -9.88
CA MET A 585 10.29 1.84 -10.55
C MET A 585 11.07 3.14 -10.27
N TRP A 586 11.33 3.93 -11.31
CA TRP A 586 12.01 5.23 -11.18
C TRP A 586 11.02 6.36 -10.92
N ASP A 587 11.51 7.53 -10.51
CA ASP A 587 10.65 8.62 -10.02
C ASP A 587 9.83 9.30 -11.14
N GLY A 588 10.36 9.30 -12.36
CA GLY A 588 9.74 9.91 -13.53
C GLY A 588 10.23 11.32 -13.87
N ILE A 589 9.34 12.13 -14.45
CA ILE A 589 9.68 13.46 -14.98
C ILE A 589 8.88 14.54 -14.25
N GLU A 590 9.57 15.52 -13.67
CA GLU A 590 8.95 16.72 -13.09
C GLU A 590 8.98 17.89 -14.09
N VAL A 591 7.83 18.53 -14.31
CA VAL A 591 7.67 19.70 -15.18
C VAL A 591 7.19 20.87 -14.32
N ARG A 592 8.11 21.74 -13.93
CA ARG A 592 7.87 22.82 -12.97
C ARG A 592 7.59 24.14 -13.69
N ASP A 593 6.72 24.96 -13.10
CA ASP A 593 6.40 26.36 -13.45
C ASP A 593 6.98 26.90 -14.78
N GLY A 594 6.30 26.68 -15.91
CA GLY A 594 6.74 27.17 -17.22
C GLY A 594 7.76 26.30 -17.98
N GLY A 595 8.18 25.17 -17.41
CA GLY A 595 8.89 24.11 -18.11
C GLY A 595 8.01 23.42 -19.15
N LEU A 596 8.62 22.89 -20.21
CA LEU A 596 7.89 22.26 -21.32
C LEU A 596 8.46 20.87 -21.64
N ILE A 597 7.60 19.86 -21.69
CA ILE A 597 7.89 18.56 -22.28
C ILE A 597 7.14 18.40 -23.61
N THR A 598 7.83 17.93 -24.65
CA THR A 598 7.26 17.61 -25.95
C THR A 598 7.50 16.13 -26.28
N MET A 599 6.45 15.39 -26.67
CA MET A 599 6.52 13.98 -27.07
C MET A 599 6.06 13.80 -28.52
N VAL A 600 6.96 13.32 -29.39
CA VAL A 600 6.71 13.14 -30.84
C VAL A 600 7.33 11.84 -31.37
N ASN A 601 6.78 11.31 -32.47
CA ASN A 601 7.24 10.07 -33.10
C ASN A 601 7.27 8.88 -32.13
N SER A 602 6.22 8.75 -31.32
CA SER A 602 5.96 7.59 -30.45
C SER A 602 7.04 7.28 -29.39
N PRO A 603 7.47 8.24 -28.53
CA PRO A 603 8.33 7.92 -27.40
C PRO A 603 7.57 7.12 -26.34
N THR A 604 8.28 6.33 -25.54
CA THR A 604 7.72 5.52 -24.46
C THR A 604 8.29 5.95 -23.11
N ILE A 605 7.43 6.19 -22.13
CA ILE A 605 7.79 6.31 -20.71
C ILE A 605 7.23 5.07 -20.03
N GLN A 606 8.04 4.35 -19.28
CA GLN A 606 7.59 3.13 -18.60
C GLN A 606 8.22 2.93 -17.23
N ASP A 607 7.58 2.10 -16.41
CA ASP A 607 8.06 1.67 -15.09
C ASP A 607 8.34 2.86 -14.13
N ALA A 608 7.56 3.94 -14.23
CA ALA A 608 7.74 5.13 -13.40
C ALA A 608 6.69 5.23 -12.28
N LYS A 609 7.09 5.70 -11.10
CA LYS A 609 6.18 6.05 -9.99
C LYS A 609 5.17 7.10 -10.48
N ILE A 610 5.65 8.16 -11.11
CA ILE A 610 4.80 9.13 -11.81
C ILE A 610 5.43 9.41 -13.17
N GLY A 611 4.83 8.94 -14.26
CA GLY A 611 5.40 9.11 -15.61
C GLY A 611 5.75 10.57 -15.91
N ILE A 612 4.78 11.48 -15.74
CA ILE A 612 4.98 12.93 -15.81
C ILE A 612 4.24 13.61 -14.65
N LEU A 613 4.99 14.27 -13.77
CA LEU A 613 4.50 15.10 -12.68
C LEU A 613 4.62 16.58 -13.06
N VAL A 614 3.50 17.26 -13.30
CA VAL A 614 3.46 18.71 -13.57
C VAL A 614 3.39 19.47 -12.23
N ASP A 615 4.43 19.27 -11.43
CA ASP A 615 4.62 19.83 -10.09
C ASP A 615 6.05 19.53 -9.60
N VAL A 616 6.27 19.72 -8.30
CA VAL A 616 7.36 19.12 -7.54
C VAL A 616 6.87 17.83 -6.88
N GLY A 617 7.70 16.79 -6.89
CA GLY A 617 7.48 15.58 -6.09
C GLY A 617 8.22 15.67 -4.76
N MET A 618 7.54 15.31 -3.68
CA MET A 618 8.14 15.14 -2.35
C MET A 618 7.86 13.72 -1.84
N TYR A 619 8.89 13.13 -1.25
CA TYR A 619 8.76 11.93 -0.45
C TYR A 619 8.16 12.31 0.91
N ASP A 620 7.10 11.63 1.33
CA ASP A 620 6.68 11.71 2.73
C ASP A 620 7.62 10.89 3.63
N ALA A 621 7.34 10.88 4.93
CA ALA A 621 8.03 10.00 5.88
C ALA A 621 8.00 8.56 5.36
N ASP A 622 6.92 8.19 4.67
CA ASP A 622 6.55 6.88 4.16
C ASP A 622 7.26 6.46 2.87
N GLY A 623 8.17 7.29 2.36
CA GLY A 623 8.90 7.02 1.14
C GLY A 623 8.00 7.00 -0.12
N GLN A 624 6.76 7.46 -0.01
CA GLN A 624 5.84 7.62 -1.12
C GLN A 624 6.08 8.96 -1.80
N LEU A 625 6.25 8.93 -3.12
CA LEU A 625 6.40 10.13 -3.92
C LEU A 625 5.03 10.78 -4.14
N ASN A 626 4.81 11.91 -3.50
CA ASN A 626 3.57 12.69 -3.57
C ASN A 626 3.79 14.05 -4.26
N PRO A 627 2.81 14.54 -5.02
CA PRO A 627 2.82 15.91 -5.54
C PRO A 627 2.72 16.93 -4.39
N THR A 628 3.47 18.02 -4.42
CA THR A 628 3.41 19.07 -3.37
C THR A 628 2.18 19.97 -3.47
N GLN A 629 1.51 19.96 -4.61
CA GLN A 629 0.39 20.82 -4.99
C GLN A 629 0.70 22.33 -4.97
N SER A 630 1.98 22.70 -5.02
CA SER A 630 2.40 24.09 -4.72
C SER A 630 3.08 24.82 -5.87
N ASN A 631 3.60 24.11 -6.88
CA ASN A 631 4.41 24.70 -7.96
C ASN A 631 3.95 24.25 -9.36
N GLY A 632 2.70 23.82 -9.48
CA GLY A 632 2.12 23.41 -10.77
C GLY A 632 1.94 24.62 -11.68
N CYS A 633 2.58 24.60 -12.87
CA CYS A 633 2.22 25.34 -14.10
C CYS A 633 3.15 24.93 -15.28
N GLY A 634 3.71 23.72 -15.26
CA GLY A 634 4.42 23.16 -16.40
C GLY A 634 3.47 22.80 -17.56
N GLN A 635 4.03 22.58 -18.75
CA GLN A 635 3.27 22.26 -19.95
C GLN A 635 3.67 20.91 -20.52
N VAL A 636 2.67 20.09 -20.82
CA VAL A 636 2.82 18.82 -21.53
C VAL A 636 2.25 18.97 -22.93
N ASN A 637 3.08 18.83 -23.95
CA ASN A 637 2.67 18.78 -25.35
C ASN A 637 3.00 17.39 -25.93
N ALA A 638 2.08 16.45 -25.76
CA ALA A 638 2.27 15.07 -26.18
C ALA A 638 1.41 14.81 -27.41
N ILE A 639 2.02 14.48 -28.56
CA ILE A 639 1.31 14.31 -29.85
C ILE A 639 1.15 12.83 -30.24
N THR A 640 2.10 12.00 -29.82
CA THR A 640 2.11 10.55 -29.99
C THR A 640 3.01 9.98 -28.89
N GLY A 641 2.82 8.72 -28.51
CA GLY A 641 3.65 8.06 -27.50
C GLY A 641 2.90 7.08 -26.64
N SER A 642 3.62 6.50 -25.69
CA SER A 642 3.06 5.57 -24.72
C SER A 642 3.56 5.85 -23.29
N ILE A 643 2.70 5.71 -22.31
CA ILE A 643 3.02 5.73 -20.88
C ILE A 643 2.54 4.41 -20.26
N ILE A 644 3.49 3.54 -19.91
CA ILE A 644 3.23 2.11 -19.67
C ILE A 644 3.67 1.70 -18.26
N ASP A 645 2.85 0.89 -17.57
CA ASP A 645 3.17 0.29 -16.27
C ASP A 645 3.68 1.33 -15.25
N CYS A 646 3.06 2.52 -15.28
CA CYS A 646 3.32 3.60 -14.35
C CYS A 646 2.25 3.60 -13.26
N ARG A 647 2.66 3.97 -12.03
CA ARG A 647 1.72 4.06 -10.90
C ARG A 647 0.76 5.23 -11.08
N PHE A 648 1.29 6.38 -11.50
CA PHE A 648 0.54 7.46 -12.14
C PHE A 648 1.08 7.71 -13.55
N GLY A 649 0.21 7.86 -14.54
CA GLY A 649 0.67 8.21 -15.90
C GLY A 649 1.12 9.67 -15.98
N ILE A 650 0.16 10.59 -15.87
CA ILE A 650 0.39 12.04 -15.78
C ILE A 650 -0.38 12.60 -14.58
N HIS A 651 0.27 13.45 -13.79
CA HIS A 651 -0.36 14.20 -12.70
C HIS A 651 -0.19 15.70 -12.91
N PHE A 652 -1.29 16.44 -12.83
CA PHE A 652 -1.29 17.90 -12.84
C PHE A 652 -1.69 18.45 -11.48
N ALA A 653 -0.78 19.19 -10.86
CA ALA A 653 -1.05 19.94 -9.64
C ALA A 653 -1.81 21.25 -9.91
N PRO A 654 -2.40 21.88 -8.87
CA PRO A 654 -3.13 23.14 -8.99
C PRO A 654 -2.38 24.21 -9.78
N CYS A 655 -3.02 24.73 -10.82
CA CYS A 655 -2.53 25.84 -11.64
C CYS A 655 -3.70 26.62 -12.26
N ASN A 656 -3.61 27.95 -12.20
CA ASN A 656 -4.66 28.84 -12.72
C ASN A 656 -4.73 28.88 -14.26
N ALA A 657 -3.64 28.55 -14.96
CA ALA A 657 -3.58 28.55 -16.41
C ALA A 657 -2.68 27.42 -16.91
N ASN A 658 -3.29 26.35 -17.44
CA ASN A 658 -2.57 25.26 -18.07
C ASN A 658 -3.02 25.13 -19.52
N SER A 659 -2.07 24.98 -20.44
CA SER A 659 -2.33 24.81 -21.88
C SER A 659 -1.79 23.48 -22.39
N SER A 660 -1.73 22.46 -21.53
CA SER A 660 -1.24 21.14 -21.91
C SER A 660 -2.20 20.48 -22.89
N VAL A 661 -1.61 19.82 -23.88
CA VAL A 661 -2.31 19.09 -24.94
C VAL A 661 -1.78 17.66 -24.92
N ILE A 662 -2.69 16.72 -24.69
CA ILE A 662 -2.42 15.28 -24.74
C ILE A 662 -3.17 14.73 -25.94
N ASN A 663 -2.47 14.55 -27.04
CA ASN A 663 -3.01 14.02 -28.28
C ASN A 663 -2.36 12.67 -28.60
N GLY A 664 -3.15 11.65 -28.92
CA GLY A 664 -2.65 10.37 -29.46
C GLY A 664 -1.73 9.57 -28.53
N ILE A 665 -1.84 9.74 -27.20
CA ILE A 665 -1.02 9.01 -26.22
C ILE A 665 -1.72 7.74 -25.78
N ASN A 666 -0.97 6.64 -25.73
CA ASN A 666 -1.44 5.36 -25.23
C ASN A 666 -0.99 5.16 -23.77
N PHE A 667 -1.94 4.96 -22.88
CA PHE A 667 -1.72 4.63 -21.49
C PHE A 667 -2.07 3.17 -21.29
N SER A 668 -1.19 2.39 -20.68
CA SER A 668 -1.48 0.98 -20.42
C SER A 668 -0.81 0.48 -19.15
N CYS A 669 -1.52 -0.33 -18.39
CA CYS A 669 -0.93 -1.13 -17.31
C CYS A 669 -1.19 -2.59 -17.66
N SER A 670 -0.20 -3.25 -18.27
CA SER A 670 -0.32 -4.66 -18.68
C SER A 670 0.55 -5.58 -17.84
N GLY A 671 1.65 -5.06 -17.31
CA GLY A 671 2.51 -5.73 -16.36
C GLY A 671 2.04 -5.44 -14.95
N GLY A 672 2.25 -6.39 -14.03
CA GLY A 672 2.23 -6.03 -12.62
C GLY A 672 3.24 -4.91 -12.38
N LEU A 673 2.87 -3.89 -11.59
CA LEU A 673 3.81 -2.79 -11.32
C LEU A 673 5.07 -3.37 -10.69
N LYS A 674 6.23 -2.90 -11.13
CA LYS A 674 7.54 -3.37 -10.61
C LYS A 674 7.93 -2.73 -9.29
N ASP A 675 6.90 -2.44 -8.50
CA ASP A 675 7.02 -1.98 -7.13
C ASP A 675 6.96 -3.24 -6.25
N PRO A 676 8.03 -3.69 -5.58
CA PRO A 676 8.04 -4.52 -4.39
C PRO A 676 6.72 -4.62 -3.60
N SER A 677 6.08 -3.50 -3.29
CA SER A 677 4.79 -3.49 -2.58
C SER A 677 3.65 -4.16 -3.36
N TYR A 678 3.69 -4.13 -4.69
CA TYR A 678 2.76 -4.79 -5.60
C TYR A 678 2.86 -6.31 -5.56
N LYS A 679 4.09 -6.84 -5.57
CA LYS A 679 4.37 -8.25 -5.86
C LYS A 679 3.98 -9.17 -4.71
N ALA A 680 4.27 -8.75 -3.49
CA ALA A 680 4.16 -9.61 -2.33
C ALA A 680 2.72 -9.77 -1.81
N LEU A 681 1.79 -8.86 -2.11
CA LEU A 681 0.37 -8.99 -1.73
C LEU A 681 -0.44 -9.92 -2.67
N TYR A 682 0.00 -10.15 -3.91
CA TYR A 682 -0.75 -10.94 -4.89
C TYR A 682 -0.39 -12.43 -4.90
N SER A 683 0.84 -12.79 -4.52
CA SER A 683 1.30 -14.20 -4.58
C SER A 683 0.75 -15.09 -3.45
N GLY A 684 0.32 -14.51 -2.33
CA GLY A 684 -0.04 -15.27 -1.12
C GLY A 684 -1.53 -15.48 -0.84
N ASN A 685 -2.46 -14.74 -1.47
CA ASN A 685 -3.88 -14.82 -1.11
C ASN A 685 -4.82 -14.48 -2.30
N PRO A 686 -5.61 -15.43 -2.83
CA PRO A 686 -6.56 -15.15 -3.93
C PRO A 686 -7.76 -14.31 -3.50
N SER A 687 -8.01 -14.18 -2.20
CA SER A 687 -8.92 -13.18 -1.64
C SER A 687 -8.16 -11.90 -1.36
N ILE A 688 -8.37 -10.89 -2.19
CA ILE A 688 -7.83 -9.53 -2.04
C ILE A 688 -8.57 -8.88 -0.86
N PRO A 689 -7.94 -8.67 0.32
CA PRO A 689 -8.57 -7.89 1.39
C PRO A 689 -8.95 -6.47 0.94
N ASP A 690 -10.02 -5.93 1.51
CA ASP A 690 -10.48 -4.55 1.31
C ASP A 690 -9.32 -3.57 1.61
N GLY A 691 -9.10 -2.60 0.71
CA GLY A 691 -8.01 -1.61 0.80
C GLY A 691 -6.88 -1.78 -0.23
N LEU A 692 -6.86 -2.87 -1.02
CA LEU A 692 -5.82 -3.12 -2.03
C LEU A 692 -6.01 -2.39 -3.37
N TYR A 693 -6.95 -1.44 -3.47
CA TYR A 693 -7.16 -0.55 -4.63
C TYR A 693 -5.91 0.23 -5.06
N GLN A 694 -4.91 0.23 -4.18
CA GLN A 694 -3.66 0.95 -4.30
C GLN A 694 -2.48 0.07 -4.71
N LEU A 695 -2.67 -1.09 -5.34
CA LEU A 695 -1.52 -1.84 -5.86
C LEU A 695 -1.28 -1.61 -7.36
N GLY A 696 -2.30 -1.64 -8.23
CA GLY A 696 -2.10 -1.46 -9.69
C GLY A 696 -1.79 -0.02 -10.12
N THR A 697 -1.99 0.34 -11.39
CA THR A 697 -2.02 1.78 -11.73
C THR A 697 -3.12 2.45 -10.91
N LYS A 698 -2.81 3.54 -10.21
CA LYS A 698 -3.81 4.28 -9.42
C LYS A 698 -4.63 5.16 -10.36
N THR A 699 -3.95 5.95 -11.18
CA THR A 699 -4.60 6.82 -12.17
C THR A 699 -3.71 7.04 -13.40
N PHE A 700 -4.27 6.94 -14.61
CA PHE A 700 -3.50 7.21 -15.82
C PHE A 700 -3.32 8.71 -16.06
N ILE A 701 -4.38 9.51 -15.93
CA ILE A 701 -4.30 10.97 -15.99
C ILE A 701 -5.03 11.55 -14.77
N SER A 702 -4.36 12.37 -14.00
CA SER A 702 -4.93 13.01 -12.81
C SER A 702 -4.73 14.52 -12.85
N SER A 703 -5.73 15.29 -12.42
CA SER A 703 -5.65 16.76 -12.41
C SER A 703 -6.34 17.35 -11.19
N ASN A 704 -5.65 18.22 -10.46
CA ASN A 704 -6.18 18.89 -9.27
C ASN A 704 -6.23 20.40 -9.49
N ASN A 705 -7.42 21.01 -9.46
CA ASN A 705 -7.66 22.43 -9.63
C ASN A 705 -6.94 23.06 -10.84
N VAL A 706 -6.97 22.37 -11.98
CA VAL A 706 -6.34 22.82 -13.23
C VAL A 706 -7.37 23.38 -14.18
N ALA A 707 -7.09 24.55 -14.76
CA ALA A 707 -7.88 25.07 -15.86
C ALA A 707 -7.25 24.67 -17.21
N GLY A 708 -7.96 23.90 -18.03
CA GLY A 708 -7.72 23.86 -19.48
C GLY A 708 -6.95 22.67 -20.05
N ILE A 709 -7.07 21.47 -19.48
CA ILE A 709 -6.43 20.27 -20.06
C ILE A 709 -7.26 19.77 -21.25
N SER A 710 -6.63 19.62 -22.42
CA SER A 710 -7.26 19.03 -23.61
C SER A 710 -6.65 17.67 -23.93
N ILE A 711 -7.51 16.65 -24.05
CA ILE A 711 -7.14 15.27 -24.34
C ILE A 711 -7.84 14.82 -25.61
N THR A 712 -7.09 14.35 -26.62
CA THR A 712 -7.64 13.90 -27.90
C THR A 712 -6.99 12.63 -28.42
N GLY A 713 -7.76 11.70 -29.01
CA GLY A 713 -7.25 10.43 -29.50
C GLY A 713 -6.47 9.58 -28.48
N GLY A 714 -5.83 8.51 -28.95
CA GLY A 714 -5.06 7.59 -28.10
C GLY A 714 -5.93 6.57 -27.36
N SER A 715 -5.34 5.89 -26.37
CA SER A 715 -6.03 4.86 -25.60
C SER A 715 -5.61 4.85 -24.15
N ILE A 716 -6.48 4.37 -23.27
CA ILE A 716 -6.21 4.13 -21.85
C ILE A 716 -6.69 2.72 -21.53
N SER A 717 -5.79 1.83 -21.11
CA SER A 717 -6.13 0.43 -20.84
C SER A 717 -5.60 -0.05 -19.49
N GLY A 718 -6.51 -0.51 -18.64
CA GLY A 718 -6.18 -1.38 -17.52
C GLY A 718 -5.97 -2.81 -18.04
N GLY A 719 -4.93 -3.50 -17.58
CA GLY A 719 -4.66 -4.88 -17.94
C GLY A 719 -5.71 -5.84 -17.39
N TYR A 720 -5.52 -7.15 -17.57
CA TYR A 720 -6.42 -8.18 -17.06
C TYR A 720 -6.29 -8.40 -15.54
N PHE A 721 -6.31 -7.32 -14.78
CA PHE A 721 -6.30 -7.35 -13.32
C PHE A 721 -7.72 -7.49 -12.77
N PRO A 722 -7.89 -7.88 -11.49
CA PRO A 722 -9.10 -7.62 -10.73
C PRO A 722 -9.55 -6.14 -10.88
N PRO A 723 -10.87 -5.84 -10.94
CA PRO A 723 -11.36 -4.46 -11.15
C PRO A 723 -10.69 -3.41 -10.26
N ALA A 724 -10.51 -3.72 -8.97
CA ALA A 724 -9.88 -2.84 -7.99
C ALA A 724 -8.45 -2.38 -8.36
N LEU A 725 -7.73 -3.14 -9.19
CA LEU A 725 -6.34 -2.88 -9.54
C LEU A 725 -6.17 -2.24 -10.93
N ARG A 726 -7.27 -2.02 -11.67
CA ARG A 726 -7.20 -1.49 -13.03
C ARG A 726 -7.05 0.03 -13.09
N GLY A 727 -7.16 0.70 -11.94
CA GLY A 727 -7.02 2.15 -11.82
C GLY A 727 -8.14 2.96 -12.42
N ILE A 728 -8.02 4.28 -12.28
CA ILE A 728 -8.89 5.27 -12.90
C ILE A 728 -8.23 5.74 -14.20
N GLY A 729 -8.99 5.79 -15.29
CA GLY A 729 -8.53 6.35 -16.56
C GLY A 729 -8.15 7.82 -16.42
N ILE A 730 -9.15 8.67 -16.22
CA ILE A 730 -8.97 10.11 -16.01
C ILE A 730 -9.61 10.49 -14.68
N ALA A 731 -8.84 10.95 -13.71
CA ALA A 731 -9.34 11.54 -12.48
C ALA A 731 -9.16 13.06 -12.49
N SER A 732 -10.18 13.76 -12.04
CA SER A 732 -10.11 15.21 -11.90
C SER A 732 -10.80 15.66 -10.63
N TRP A 733 -10.06 16.48 -9.91
CA TRP A 733 -10.50 17.10 -8.69
C TRP A 733 -10.57 18.60 -8.93
N ASN A 734 -11.77 19.13 -9.08
CA ASN A 734 -12.02 20.54 -9.33
C ASN A 734 -11.32 21.14 -10.57
N SER A 735 -10.99 20.31 -11.58
CA SER A 735 -10.35 20.76 -12.82
C SER A 735 -11.34 20.85 -13.98
N ARG A 736 -11.01 21.67 -14.99
CA ARG A 736 -11.70 21.68 -16.29
C ARG A 736 -10.93 20.81 -17.27
N VAL A 737 -11.56 19.74 -17.73
CA VAL A 737 -10.99 18.80 -18.69
C VAL A 737 -11.88 18.73 -19.92
N ASN A 738 -11.25 18.82 -21.09
CA ASN A 738 -11.88 18.62 -22.38
C ASN A 738 -11.37 17.32 -22.99
N LEU A 739 -12.23 16.31 -23.09
CA LEU A 739 -11.97 15.04 -23.73
C LEU A 739 -12.65 15.04 -25.10
N ASN A 740 -11.86 15.11 -26.18
CA ASN A 740 -12.40 15.28 -27.52
C ASN A 740 -11.75 14.33 -28.54
N GLY A 741 -12.54 13.64 -29.37
CA GLY A 741 -12.01 13.03 -30.59
C GLY A 741 -11.41 11.65 -30.42
N GLY A 742 -12.25 10.65 -30.14
CA GLY A 742 -11.91 9.23 -30.34
C GLY A 742 -10.97 8.61 -29.31
N VAL A 743 -10.98 9.06 -28.05
CA VAL A 743 -10.20 8.40 -26.99
C VAL A 743 -10.84 7.06 -26.64
N ASN A 744 -10.05 5.98 -26.63
CA ASN A 744 -10.52 4.64 -26.26
C ASN A 744 -10.08 4.30 -24.82
N ILE A 745 -11.03 4.28 -23.88
CA ILE A 745 -10.81 3.93 -22.49
C ILE A 745 -11.39 2.54 -22.24
N ASN A 746 -10.51 1.55 -22.04
CA ASN A 746 -10.88 0.15 -21.98
C ASN A 746 -10.43 -0.53 -20.68
N ASN A 747 -11.29 -1.36 -20.11
CA ASN A 747 -10.95 -2.28 -19.05
C ASN A 747 -10.26 -1.59 -17.86
N VAL A 748 -10.73 -0.40 -17.48
CA VAL A 748 -10.33 0.30 -16.25
C VAL A 748 -11.40 0.16 -15.16
N PHE A 749 -11.07 0.52 -13.91
CA PHE A 749 -12.06 0.53 -12.84
C PHE A 749 -13.09 1.63 -13.07
N ILE A 750 -12.60 2.85 -13.28
CA ILE A 750 -13.43 4.01 -13.64
C ILE A 750 -12.80 4.64 -14.88
N GLY A 751 -13.58 4.80 -15.95
CA GLY A 751 -13.11 5.44 -17.17
C GLY A 751 -12.72 6.90 -16.92
N LEU A 752 -13.68 7.65 -16.38
CA LEU A 752 -13.48 9.04 -15.98
C LEU A 752 -14.17 9.32 -14.64
N GLN A 753 -13.46 9.97 -13.72
CA GLN A 753 -13.97 10.46 -12.45
C GLN A 753 -13.77 11.97 -12.38
N ALA A 754 -14.87 12.71 -12.26
CA ALA A 754 -14.84 14.14 -11.97
C ALA A 754 -15.48 14.40 -10.61
N ASP A 755 -14.65 14.78 -9.66
CA ASP A 755 -15.08 15.25 -8.35
C ASP A 755 -14.94 16.78 -8.34
N ALA A 756 -16.05 17.50 -8.32
CA ALA A 756 -16.09 18.95 -8.40
C ALA A 756 -16.77 19.53 -7.17
N ASN A 757 -16.08 20.47 -6.51
CA ASN A 757 -16.59 21.17 -5.33
C ASN A 757 -17.12 22.58 -5.68
N ASP A 758 -16.98 22.98 -6.95
CA ASP A 758 -17.43 24.23 -7.53
C ASP A 758 -18.23 23.96 -8.81
N ALA A 759 -19.40 24.59 -8.93
CA ALA A 759 -20.26 24.51 -10.11
C ALA A 759 -19.59 25.03 -11.40
N THR A 760 -18.57 25.91 -11.32
CA THR A 760 -17.86 26.43 -12.51
C THR A 760 -16.79 25.48 -13.07
N ARG A 761 -16.57 24.33 -12.42
CA ARG A 761 -15.63 23.31 -12.85
C ARG A 761 -16.40 22.15 -13.48
N PHE A 762 -16.31 22.06 -14.79
CA PHE A 762 -17.10 21.13 -15.59
C PHE A 762 -16.25 20.35 -16.58
N PHE A 763 -16.85 19.28 -17.08
CA PHE A 763 -16.29 18.37 -18.06
C PHE A 763 -16.95 18.57 -19.40
N THR A 764 -16.16 18.56 -20.46
CA THR A 764 -16.66 18.46 -21.83
C THR A 764 -16.10 17.20 -22.44
N ILE A 765 -16.98 16.25 -22.77
CA ILE A 765 -16.65 14.97 -23.38
C ILE A 765 -17.38 14.90 -24.72
N THR A 766 -16.64 14.97 -25.83
CA THR A 766 -17.18 15.05 -27.19
C THR A 766 -16.41 14.21 -28.20
N GLY A 767 -17.01 13.97 -29.37
CA GLY A 767 -16.31 13.50 -30.57
C GLY A 767 -15.98 12.00 -30.55
N GLY A 768 -16.95 11.15 -30.21
CA GLY A 768 -16.87 9.71 -30.45
C GLY A 768 -15.89 8.94 -29.57
N ASN A 769 -15.83 9.24 -28.26
CA ASN A 769 -14.97 8.47 -27.34
C ASN A 769 -15.59 7.10 -27.03
N SER A 770 -14.78 6.10 -26.71
CA SER A 770 -15.24 4.75 -26.38
C SER A 770 -14.88 4.39 -24.93
N PHE A 771 -15.87 3.95 -24.16
CA PHE A 771 -15.75 3.45 -22.80
C PHE A 771 -16.10 1.96 -22.77
N ASN A 772 -15.12 1.11 -23.03
CA ASN A 772 -15.36 -0.32 -23.23
C ASN A 772 -14.97 -1.14 -21.99
N ALA A 773 -15.88 -1.98 -21.49
CA ALA A 773 -15.59 -2.92 -20.41
C ALA A 773 -15.03 -2.27 -19.13
N ASN A 774 -15.27 -0.98 -18.95
CA ASN A 774 -14.96 -0.27 -17.72
C ASN A 774 -15.98 -0.68 -16.66
N PHE A 775 -15.53 -0.78 -15.41
CA PHE A 775 -16.46 -1.09 -14.34
C PHE A 775 -17.46 0.05 -14.12
N ARG A 776 -16.99 1.29 -14.25
CA ARG A 776 -17.79 2.51 -14.42
C ARG A 776 -17.27 3.28 -15.63
N GLY A 777 -18.14 3.73 -16.53
CA GLY A 777 -17.72 4.59 -17.63
C GLY A 777 -17.30 5.97 -17.12
N ILE A 778 -18.27 6.75 -16.63
CA ILE A 778 -18.06 8.10 -16.10
C ILE A 778 -18.72 8.25 -14.73
N ILE A 779 -18.06 8.95 -13.81
CA ILE A 779 -18.61 9.41 -12.54
C ILE A 779 -18.49 10.93 -12.46
N PHE A 780 -19.60 11.60 -12.18
CA PHE A 780 -19.63 12.99 -11.73
C PHE A 780 -20.06 13.01 -10.26
N ARG A 781 -19.25 13.62 -9.38
CA ARG A 781 -19.60 13.92 -7.99
C ARG A 781 -19.51 15.42 -7.76
N GLY A 782 -20.66 16.05 -7.54
CA GLY A 782 -20.75 17.50 -7.36
C GLY A 782 -20.52 18.26 -8.68
N GLY A 783 -20.34 19.58 -8.57
CA GLY A 783 -20.16 20.47 -9.72
C GLY A 783 -21.44 20.74 -10.51
N GLY A 784 -21.27 21.27 -11.72
CA GLY A 784 -22.38 21.48 -12.62
C GLY A 784 -21.93 21.72 -14.06
N MET A 785 -22.88 21.82 -14.99
CA MET A 785 -22.62 22.12 -16.40
C MET A 785 -21.83 21.07 -17.18
N HIS A 786 -21.64 19.86 -16.65
CA HIS A 786 -20.98 18.76 -17.36
C HIS A 786 -21.68 18.47 -18.70
N LYS A 787 -20.89 18.09 -19.70
CA LYS A 787 -21.32 17.84 -21.08
C LYS A 787 -20.73 16.52 -21.58
N VAL A 788 -21.59 15.58 -21.98
CA VAL A 788 -21.22 14.31 -22.61
C VAL A 788 -22.03 14.16 -23.89
N MET A 789 -21.42 14.38 -25.06
CA MET A 789 -22.15 14.27 -26.33
C MET A 789 -21.33 13.92 -27.55
N ASP A 790 -21.97 13.92 -28.72
CA ASP A 790 -21.36 13.67 -30.04
C ASP A 790 -20.81 12.23 -30.18
N ASP A 791 -21.73 11.25 -30.13
CA ASP A 791 -21.53 9.83 -30.48
C ASP A 791 -20.56 9.04 -29.58
N ASN A 792 -20.49 9.32 -28.27
CA ASN A 792 -19.68 8.48 -27.39
C ASN A 792 -20.32 7.08 -27.22
N GLU A 793 -19.48 6.05 -27.20
CA GLU A 793 -19.89 4.65 -27.07
C GLU A 793 -19.56 4.12 -25.67
N PHE A 794 -20.53 3.49 -25.02
CA PHE A 794 -20.38 2.83 -23.72
C PHE A 794 -20.71 1.35 -23.86
N THR A 795 -19.72 0.47 -23.65
CA THR A 795 -19.97 -0.97 -23.50
C THR A 795 -20.00 -1.31 -22.00
N VAL A 796 -21.19 -1.28 -21.41
CA VAL A 796 -21.42 -1.49 -19.99
C VAL A 796 -21.35 -2.98 -19.69
N LYS A 797 -20.43 -3.39 -18.81
CA LYS A 797 -20.27 -4.80 -18.41
C LYS A 797 -20.50 -4.99 -16.92
N TYR A 798 -21.28 -6.00 -16.60
CA TYR A 798 -21.30 -6.57 -15.27
C TYR A 798 -20.01 -7.37 -15.05
N PRO A 799 -19.27 -7.18 -13.94
CA PRO A 799 -18.04 -7.92 -13.72
C PRO A 799 -18.36 -9.40 -13.56
N LEU A 800 -17.77 -10.26 -14.41
CA LEU A 800 -17.84 -11.72 -14.29
C LEU A 800 -16.99 -12.27 -13.11
N TYR A 801 -16.65 -11.42 -12.13
CA TYR A 801 -15.79 -11.82 -11.02
C TYR A 801 -16.59 -12.62 -9.98
N PRO A 802 -16.00 -13.66 -9.35
CA PRO A 802 -16.71 -14.62 -8.49
C PRO A 802 -17.40 -14.04 -7.25
N ASN A 803 -17.26 -12.74 -6.95
CA ASN A 803 -17.99 -12.08 -5.87
C ASN A 803 -18.70 -10.78 -6.35
N PRO A 804 -19.85 -10.90 -7.02
CA PRO A 804 -20.59 -9.77 -7.56
C PRO A 804 -21.11 -8.78 -6.51
N THR A 805 -21.22 -9.17 -5.24
CA THR A 805 -21.87 -8.35 -4.19
C THR A 805 -21.05 -7.14 -3.76
N LEU A 806 -19.72 -7.17 -3.90
CA LEU A 806 -18.85 -6.10 -3.38
C LEU A 806 -18.81 -4.87 -4.29
N PHE A 807 -18.95 -5.05 -5.59
CA PHE A 807 -18.72 -3.96 -6.54
C PHE A 807 -20.02 -3.36 -7.10
N GLY A 808 -21.11 -4.12 -7.15
CA GLY A 808 -22.43 -3.67 -7.64
C GLY A 808 -22.56 -3.63 -9.17
N SER A 809 -23.67 -3.09 -9.66
CA SER A 809 -24.05 -2.99 -11.08
C SER A 809 -22.98 -2.33 -11.95
N GLY A 810 -22.78 -2.76 -13.20
CA GLY A 810 -21.95 -2.01 -14.17
C GLY A 810 -22.69 -0.75 -14.63
N ILE A 811 -22.02 0.40 -14.69
CA ILE A 811 -22.68 1.70 -14.98
C ILE A 811 -21.97 2.43 -16.12
N GLY A 812 -22.74 2.93 -17.10
CA GLY A 812 -22.24 3.83 -18.13
C GLY A 812 -21.85 5.19 -17.55
N ILE A 813 -22.83 5.96 -17.06
CA ILE A 813 -22.61 7.26 -16.42
C ILE A 813 -23.31 7.30 -15.05
N TYR A 814 -22.59 7.72 -14.00
CA TYR A 814 -23.15 7.98 -12.68
C TYR A 814 -23.01 9.48 -12.37
N ASN A 815 -24.12 10.20 -12.41
CA ASN A 815 -24.21 11.64 -12.22
C ASN A 815 -24.78 11.94 -10.83
N ALA A 816 -23.92 12.27 -9.85
CA ALA A 816 -24.31 12.45 -8.46
C ALA A 816 -24.02 13.85 -7.92
N GLY A 817 -25.06 14.52 -7.46
CA GLY A 817 -24.94 15.86 -6.91
C GLY A 817 -24.50 16.91 -7.93
N SER A 818 -24.61 16.62 -9.23
CA SER A 818 -24.22 17.55 -10.30
C SER A 818 -25.46 18.13 -10.98
N ILE A 819 -25.50 19.45 -11.08
CA ILE A 819 -26.61 20.20 -11.66
C ILE A 819 -26.31 20.70 -13.07
N LEU A 820 -27.36 21.00 -13.84
CA LEU A 820 -27.22 21.54 -15.19
C LEU A 820 -26.39 20.62 -16.10
N THR A 821 -26.43 19.31 -15.87
CA THR A 821 -25.68 18.33 -16.65
C THR A 821 -26.38 18.09 -17.99
N ARG A 822 -25.61 17.92 -19.07
CA ARG A 822 -26.11 17.60 -20.41
C ARG A 822 -25.46 16.33 -20.94
N ILE A 823 -26.27 15.30 -21.19
CA ILE A 823 -25.83 14.02 -21.76
C ILE A 823 -26.65 13.77 -23.02
N GLU A 824 -26.03 13.91 -24.19
CA GLU A 824 -26.76 13.86 -25.47
C GLU A 824 -26.08 13.02 -26.55
N ASP A 825 -26.83 12.34 -27.41
CA ASP A 825 -26.29 11.64 -28.59
C ASP A 825 -25.16 10.63 -28.24
N ASN A 826 -25.40 9.71 -27.28
CA ASN A 826 -24.46 8.64 -26.93
C ASN A 826 -25.10 7.25 -27.13
N ASP A 827 -24.29 6.21 -27.38
CA ASP A 827 -24.75 4.81 -27.48
C ASP A 827 -24.27 4.00 -26.27
N PHE A 828 -25.21 3.33 -25.60
CA PHE A 828 -25.01 2.46 -24.45
C PHE A 828 -25.41 1.04 -24.83
N THR A 829 -24.44 0.13 -24.79
CA THR A 829 -24.64 -1.29 -25.09
C THR A 829 -24.20 -2.15 -23.92
N ALA A 830 -24.94 -3.20 -23.59
CA ALA A 830 -24.40 -4.21 -22.68
C ALA A 830 -23.31 -5.02 -23.39
N GLY A 831 -22.24 -5.34 -22.68
CA GLY A 831 -21.25 -6.28 -23.23
C GLY A 831 -21.85 -7.67 -23.48
N GLN A 832 -21.18 -8.47 -24.31
CA GLN A 832 -21.57 -9.85 -24.66
C GLN A 832 -21.92 -10.66 -23.39
N GLY A 833 -23.19 -11.00 -23.18
CA GLY A 833 -23.67 -11.74 -21.99
C GLY A 833 -25.05 -11.29 -21.46
N ASN A 834 -25.42 -11.80 -20.28
CA ASN A 834 -26.63 -11.38 -19.55
C ASN A 834 -26.54 -9.88 -19.21
N ASN A 835 -27.55 -9.09 -19.58
CA ASN A 835 -27.61 -7.66 -19.32
C ASN A 835 -27.93 -7.31 -17.86
N THR A 836 -28.37 -8.30 -17.07
CA THR A 836 -28.78 -8.11 -15.66
C THR A 836 -27.69 -7.38 -14.86
N GLY A 837 -28.07 -6.30 -14.17
CA GLY A 837 -27.15 -5.48 -13.38
C GLY A 837 -26.34 -4.48 -14.19
N THR A 838 -26.70 -4.19 -15.45
CA THR A 838 -26.13 -3.07 -16.22
C THR A 838 -27.06 -1.86 -16.19
N ILE A 839 -26.51 -0.67 -15.92
CA ILE A 839 -27.26 0.59 -15.92
C ILE A 839 -26.59 1.55 -16.92
N GLY A 840 -27.38 2.16 -17.79
CA GLY A 840 -26.89 3.15 -18.74
C GLY A 840 -26.46 4.41 -18.00
N ILE A 841 -27.43 5.15 -17.46
CA ILE A 841 -27.20 6.38 -16.70
C ILE A 841 -27.91 6.30 -15.34
N VAL A 842 -27.20 6.69 -14.28
CA VAL A 842 -27.78 6.95 -12.96
C VAL A 842 -27.71 8.44 -12.68
N ASN A 843 -28.85 9.06 -12.34
CA ASN A 843 -28.92 10.44 -11.86
C ASN A 843 -29.32 10.44 -10.39
N GLU A 844 -28.42 10.94 -9.58
CA GLU A 844 -28.58 10.95 -8.14
C GLU A 844 -28.51 12.37 -7.62
N ASN A 845 -29.67 12.86 -7.18
CA ASN A 845 -29.86 14.23 -6.76
C ASN A 845 -29.27 15.27 -7.76
N SER A 846 -29.87 15.38 -8.95
CA SER A 846 -29.54 16.46 -9.89
C SER A 846 -30.23 17.80 -9.55
N GLY A 847 -30.94 17.85 -8.41
CA GLY A 847 -31.63 19.03 -7.90
C GLY A 847 -32.76 19.53 -8.81
N SER A 848 -33.14 20.80 -8.63
CA SER A 848 -34.15 21.51 -9.44
C SER A 848 -33.55 22.28 -10.63
N GLY A 849 -32.24 22.14 -10.89
CA GLY A 849 -31.58 22.81 -12.01
C GLY A 849 -31.80 22.03 -13.31
N ALA A 850 -32.06 22.72 -14.42
CA ALA A 850 -32.37 22.08 -15.70
C ALA A 850 -31.22 21.21 -16.22
N SER A 851 -31.30 19.90 -15.96
CA SER A 851 -30.41 18.88 -16.52
C SER A 851 -31.12 18.19 -17.67
N LEU A 852 -30.37 17.80 -18.70
CA LEU A 852 -30.93 17.28 -19.94
C LEU A 852 -30.21 16.00 -20.36
N ILE A 853 -30.97 14.92 -20.48
CA ILE A 853 -30.52 13.63 -21.02
C ILE A 853 -31.32 13.37 -22.28
N LYS A 854 -30.65 13.44 -23.44
CA LYS A 854 -31.34 13.53 -24.71
C LYS A 854 -30.75 12.68 -25.84
N LYS A 855 -31.59 12.09 -26.70
CA LYS A 855 -31.16 11.35 -27.91
C LYS A 855 -30.11 10.24 -27.66
N ASN A 856 -30.01 9.73 -26.43
CA ASN A 856 -29.14 8.61 -26.15
C ASN A 856 -29.82 7.32 -26.64
N ARG A 857 -29.02 6.39 -27.14
CA ARG A 857 -29.45 5.05 -27.51
C ARG A 857 -29.00 4.08 -26.44
N PHE A 858 -29.95 3.34 -25.88
CA PHE A 858 -29.69 2.25 -24.95
C PHE A 858 -30.12 0.95 -25.63
N ASN A 859 -29.20 0.01 -25.76
CA ASN A 859 -29.42 -1.24 -26.46
C ASN A 859 -28.99 -2.43 -25.60
N ASN A 860 -29.95 -3.29 -25.27
CA ASN A 860 -29.75 -4.48 -24.46
C ASN A 860 -29.17 -4.17 -23.06
N ILE A 861 -29.47 -3.00 -22.48
CA ILE A 861 -29.09 -2.66 -21.09
C ILE A 861 -30.22 -3.11 -20.14
N ASP A 862 -29.92 -3.48 -18.89
CA ASP A 862 -30.98 -3.82 -17.92
C ASP A 862 -31.82 -2.58 -17.57
N ILE A 863 -31.18 -1.50 -17.11
CA ILE A 863 -31.86 -0.21 -16.85
C ILE A 863 -31.23 0.88 -17.72
N GLY A 864 -31.99 1.49 -18.62
CA GLY A 864 -31.52 2.62 -19.43
C GLY A 864 -31.14 3.82 -18.54
N ASP A 865 -32.15 4.39 -17.88
CA ASP A 865 -32.00 5.52 -16.95
C ASP A 865 -32.53 5.15 -15.57
N GLN A 866 -31.74 5.45 -14.53
CA GLN A 866 -32.16 5.37 -13.14
C GLN A 866 -32.10 6.74 -12.48
N THR A 867 -33.12 7.12 -11.71
CA THR A 867 -33.10 8.31 -10.86
C THR A 867 -33.19 7.94 -9.39
N GLN A 868 -32.54 8.73 -8.54
CA GLN A 868 -32.50 8.55 -7.09
C GLN A 868 -32.53 9.92 -6.42
N LYS A 869 -33.25 10.05 -5.28
CA LYS A 869 -33.42 11.33 -4.57
C LYS A 869 -34.04 12.43 -5.46
N ASP A 870 -33.67 13.69 -5.27
CA ASP A 870 -34.32 14.85 -5.89
C ASP A 870 -33.74 15.18 -7.27
N ASN A 871 -34.53 14.94 -8.32
CA ASN A 871 -34.19 15.21 -9.71
C ASN A 871 -35.23 16.13 -10.36
N GLY A 872 -35.73 17.10 -9.60
CA GLY A 872 -36.84 17.98 -9.98
C GLY A 872 -36.61 18.82 -11.26
N GLY A 873 -35.36 18.99 -11.70
CA GLY A 873 -34.99 19.68 -12.93
C GLY A 873 -34.53 18.76 -14.07
N LEU A 874 -34.62 17.44 -13.92
CA LEU A 874 -34.13 16.49 -14.91
C LEU A 874 -35.15 16.20 -16.03
N ASN A 875 -34.70 16.34 -17.27
CA ASN A 875 -35.49 16.07 -18.47
C ASN A 875 -34.88 14.92 -19.28
N LEU A 876 -35.69 13.89 -19.54
CA LEU A 876 -35.31 12.68 -20.27
C LEU A 876 -36.03 12.63 -21.61
N TRP A 877 -35.39 13.08 -22.69
CA TRP A 877 -36.06 13.33 -23.98
C TRP A 877 -35.42 12.58 -25.15
N CYS A 878 -36.23 12.10 -26.09
CA CYS A 878 -35.78 11.56 -27.37
C CYS A 878 -34.81 10.37 -27.27
N ASN A 879 -34.69 9.77 -26.09
CA ASN A 879 -33.84 8.61 -25.89
C ASN A 879 -34.52 7.38 -26.50
N LYS A 880 -33.71 6.44 -26.97
CA LYS A 880 -34.17 5.18 -27.57
C LYS A 880 -33.79 4.01 -26.67
N TYR A 881 -34.77 3.24 -26.23
CA TYR A 881 -34.58 2.05 -25.39
C TYR A 881 -34.92 0.81 -26.21
N ILE A 882 -33.91 0.03 -26.58
CA ILE A 882 -34.00 -1.10 -27.52
C ILE A 882 -33.65 -2.39 -26.79
N SER A 883 -34.62 -3.30 -26.63
CA SER A 883 -34.41 -4.57 -25.92
C SER A 883 -33.90 -4.40 -24.47
N ASN A 884 -34.23 -3.27 -23.84
CA ASN A 884 -33.87 -3.03 -22.44
C ASN A 884 -34.88 -3.71 -21.53
N ARG A 885 -34.42 -4.30 -20.41
CA ARG A 885 -35.36 -4.84 -19.41
C ARG A 885 -36.28 -3.75 -18.86
N LYS A 886 -35.73 -2.55 -18.66
CA LYS A 886 -36.45 -1.32 -18.34
C LYS A 886 -35.84 -0.15 -19.07
N GLY A 887 -36.70 0.71 -19.59
CA GLY A 887 -36.28 2.04 -20.01
C GLY A 887 -35.85 2.84 -18.79
N TRP A 888 -36.78 3.06 -17.84
CA TRP A 888 -36.60 3.91 -16.68
C TRP A 888 -36.85 3.20 -15.34
N SER A 889 -36.01 3.49 -14.36
CA SER A 889 -36.18 3.16 -12.93
C SER A 889 -36.14 4.44 -12.09
N ILE A 890 -37.30 4.94 -11.67
CA ILE A 890 -37.46 6.23 -11.00
C ILE A 890 -37.61 6.04 -9.49
N ASN A 891 -36.61 6.50 -8.74
CA ASN A 891 -36.54 6.49 -7.27
C ASN A 891 -36.93 5.14 -6.66
N PRO A 892 -36.24 4.02 -6.99
CA PRO A 892 -36.74 2.69 -6.69
C PRO A 892 -36.84 2.36 -5.19
N GLN A 893 -36.19 3.11 -4.29
CA GLN A 893 -36.27 2.90 -2.84
C GLN A 893 -36.67 4.16 -2.06
N ILE A 894 -36.07 5.30 -2.36
CA ILE A 894 -36.18 6.48 -1.50
C ILE A 894 -37.02 7.58 -2.15
N ALA A 895 -37.82 8.25 -1.34
CA ALA A 895 -38.60 9.41 -1.76
C ALA A 895 -37.69 10.52 -2.35
N GLY A 896 -38.27 11.28 -3.27
CA GLY A 896 -37.64 12.45 -3.86
C GLY A 896 -38.60 13.14 -4.83
N VAL A 897 -38.05 13.99 -5.70
CA VAL A 897 -38.81 14.73 -6.72
C VAL A 897 -38.37 14.33 -8.13
N PHE A 898 -39.33 14.11 -9.03
CA PHE A 898 -39.07 13.94 -10.46
C PHE A 898 -40.16 14.69 -11.24
N PRO A 899 -39.82 15.57 -12.20
CA PRO A 899 -40.81 16.41 -12.85
C PRO A 899 -41.63 15.60 -13.86
N SER A 900 -42.84 16.08 -14.13
CA SER A 900 -43.60 15.64 -15.31
C SER A 900 -42.76 15.89 -16.56
N GLN A 901 -42.76 14.91 -17.47
CA GLN A 901 -41.95 14.94 -18.67
C GLN A 901 -42.79 15.50 -19.82
N GLY A 902 -42.47 16.73 -20.24
CA GLY A 902 -43.22 17.50 -21.23
C GLY A 902 -44.40 18.29 -20.63
N ASN A 903 -45.22 18.88 -21.50
CA ASN A 903 -46.42 19.64 -21.15
C ASN A 903 -47.37 19.72 -22.37
N CYS A 904 -48.69 19.76 -22.18
CA CYS A 904 -49.67 20.03 -23.26
C CYS A 904 -50.42 21.35 -23.03
N ALA A 905 -49.70 22.43 -22.70
CA ALA A 905 -50.31 23.75 -22.53
C ALA A 905 -50.61 24.40 -23.89
N PRO A 906 -51.76 25.08 -24.10
CA PRO A 906 -52.25 25.51 -25.42
C PRO A 906 -51.37 26.42 -26.30
N GLN A 907 -50.26 26.91 -25.77
CA GLN A 907 -49.32 27.76 -26.51
C GLN A 907 -47.87 27.25 -26.45
N ASN A 908 -47.59 26.20 -25.65
CA ASN A 908 -46.26 25.67 -25.39
C ASN A 908 -46.33 24.16 -25.14
N SER A 909 -47.07 23.44 -25.99
CA SER A 909 -47.13 21.99 -25.93
C SER A 909 -45.77 21.41 -26.37
N LEU A 910 -45.11 20.70 -25.46
CA LEU A 910 -43.77 20.12 -25.60
C LEU A 910 -43.81 18.64 -25.22
N THR A 911 -43.42 17.75 -26.13
CA THR A 911 -43.42 16.30 -25.88
C THR A 911 -41.99 15.74 -25.78
N PRO A 912 -41.67 14.85 -24.83
CA PRO A 912 -40.35 14.22 -24.67
C PRO A 912 -39.92 13.33 -25.84
N GLU A 913 -40.86 12.67 -26.53
CA GLU A 913 -40.61 11.81 -27.70
C GLU A 913 -39.57 10.68 -27.50
N ASN A 914 -39.48 10.07 -26.30
CA ASN A 914 -38.66 8.86 -26.12
C ASN A 914 -39.27 7.65 -26.84
N GLU A 915 -38.42 6.79 -27.40
CA GLU A 915 -38.81 5.55 -28.09
C GLU A 915 -38.57 4.33 -27.20
N PHE A 916 -39.60 3.49 -27.01
CA PHE A 916 -39.49 2.24 -26.25
C PHE A 916 -39.76 1.06 -27.20
N GLN A 917 -38.70 0.39 -27.66
CA GLN A 917 -38.74 -0.62 -28.73
C GLN A 917 -38.63 -2.07 -28.21
N ASP A 918 -39.28 -2.40 -27.08
CA ASP A 918 -39.19 -3.75 -26.48
C ASP A 918 -40.41 -4.63 -26.87
N PRO A 919 -40.26 -5.90 -27.32
CA PRO A 919 -41.31 -6.62 -28.06
C PRO A 919 -42.49 -7.14 -27.23
N SER A 920 -42.42 -7.12 -25.88
CA SER A 920 -43.52 -7.62 -25.06
C SER A 920 -43.44 -7.13 -23.61
N CYS A 921 -44.41 -6.31 -23.19
CA CYS A 921 -44.67 -5.97 -21.79
C CYS A 921 -45.10 -7.21 -20.98
N GLN A 922 -44.18 -8.14 -20.74
CA GLN A 922 -44.42 -9.25 -19.83
C GLN A 922 -44.09 -8.80 -18.41
N LEU A 923 -45.11 -8.68 -17.56
CA LEU A 923 -44.91 -8.42 -16.13
C LEU A 923 -43.89 -9.42 -15.55
N PRO A 924 -42.92 -8.96 -14.73
CA PRO A 924 -42.85 -7.64 -14.07
C PRO A 924 -42.07 -6.55 -14.84
N LEU A 925 -41.84 -6.72 -16.16
CA LEU A 925 -41.09 -5.78 -16.98
C LEU A 925 -41.95 -4.57 -17.35
N ASN A 926 -41.68 -3.41 -16.73
CA ASN A 926 -42.28 -2.12 -17.10
C ASN A 926 -41.25 -1.27 -17.83
N HIS A 927 -41.65 -0.63 -18.94
CA HIS A 927 -40.83 0.40 -19.61
C HIS A 927 -40.47 1.52 -18.64
N ILE A 928 -41.42 1.94 -17.79
CA ILE A 928 -41.20 2.92 -16.72
C ILE A 928 -41.63 2.31 -15.38
N ARG A 929 -40.64 2.02 -14.52
CA ARG A 929 -40.88 1.72 -13.11
C ARG A 929 -40.67 2.97 -12.28
N SER A 930 -41.62 3.31 -11.42
CA SER A 930 -41.52 4.50 -10.56
C SER A 930 -42.15 4.25 -9.20
N THR A 931 -41.60 4.86 -8.15
CA THR A 931 -42.26 5.04 -6.84
C THR A 931 -42.87 6.44 -6.67
N LEU A 932 -42.58 7.35 -7.60
CA LEU A 932 -43.10 8.72 -7.65
C LEU A 932 -44.19 8.86 -8.71
N GLY A 933 -45.22 9.64 -8.41
CA GLY A 933 -46.26 10.01 -9.38
C GLY A 933 -45.83 11.19 -10.24
N PHE A 934 -45.96 11.06 -11.56
CA PHE A 934 -45.72 12.14 -12.52
C PHE A 934 -46.52 11.92 -13.81
N THR A 935 -46.60 12.95 -14.65
CA THR A 935 -47.24 12.86 -15.97
C THR A 935 -46.17 12.72 -17.06
N TYR A 936 -46.32 11.71 -17.92
CA TYR A 936 -45.54 11.55 -19.15
C TYR A 936 -46.41 11.95 -20.33
N TRP A 937 -46.11 13.09 -20.94
CA TRP A 937 -46.89 13.64 -22.06
C TRP A 937 -46.42 13.03 -23.38
N THR A 938 -47.34 12.58 -24.22
CA THR A 938 -47.00 11.85 -25.46
C THR A 938 -47.64 12.50 -26.68
N LYS A 939 -46.99 12.32 -27.83
CA LYS A 939 -47.64 12.43 -29.13
C LYS A 939 -48.49 11.18 -29.36
N GLN A 940 -49.62 11.28 -30.08
CA GLN A 940 -50.46 10.11 -30.43
C GLN A 940 -49.81 9.20 -31.49
N SER A 941 -48.66 8.60 -31.18
CA SER A 941 -48.02 7.56 -31.99
C SER A 941 -47.60 6.42 -31.07
N GLU A 942 -47.89 5.18 -31.47
CA GLU A 942 -47.67 3.97 -30.66
C GLU A 942 -46.19 3.78 -30.24
N GLN A 943 -45.23 4.30 -31.02
CA GLN A 943 -43.80 4.16 -30.73
C GLN A 943 -43.30 5.02 -29.55
N PHE A 944 -44.05 6.08 -29.19
CA PHE A 944 -43.64 7.04 -28.16
C PHE A 944 -44.40 6.89 -26.84
N VAL A 945 -45.34 5.95 -26.78
CA VAL A 945 -46.13 5.67 -25.57
C VAL A 945 -45.47 4.50 -24.84
N PRO A 946 -45.07 4.65 -23.57
CA PRO A 946 -44.57 3.52 -22.80
C PRO A 946 -45.71 2.53 -22.59
N ALA A 947 -45.65 1.38 -23.28
CA ALA A 947 -46.72 0.39 -23.29
C ALA A 947 -47.00 -0.27 -21.91
N CYS A 948 -46.03 -0.24 -21.00
CA CYS A 948 -46.17 -0.70 -19.62
C CYS A 948 -45.45 0.24 -18.66
N ASN A 949 -46.19 0.83 -17.72
CA ASN A 949 -45.65 1.70 -16.68
C ASN A 949 -46.26 1.36 -15.31
N SER A 950 -45.66 1.89 -14.25
CA SER A 950 -46.23 1.76 -12.90
C SER A 950 -47.54 2.53 -12.79
N THR A 951 -48.50 2.04 -12.00
CA THR A 951 -49.87 2.60 -11.89
C THR A 951 -49.94 4.06 -11.44
N ILE A 952 -48.87 4.56 -10.82
CA ILE A 952 -48.73 5.94 -10.36
C ILE A 952 -48.22 6.90 -11.46
N VAL A 953 -47.77 6.37 -12.61
CA VAL A 953 -47.30 7.16 -13.75
C VAL A 953 -48.47 7.37 -14.72
N SER A 954 -48.86 8.62 -14.92
CA SER A 954 -49.96 8.97 -15.84
C SER A 954 -49.40 9.27 -17.23
N THR A 955 -49.78 8.49 -18.25
CA THR A 955 -49.50 8.82 -19.66
C THR A 955 -50.66 9.62 -20.27
N GLN A 956 -50.39 10.81 -20.79
CA GLN A 956 -51.42 11.68 -21.39
C GLN A 956 -51.00 12.14 -22.79
N GLY A 957 -51.90 12.03 -23.77
CA GLY A 957 -51.64 12.49 -25.13
C GLY A 957 -51.90 13.99 -25.29
N CYS A 958 -51.04 14.71 -26.01
CA CYS A 958 -51.35 16.06 -26.47
C CYS A 958 -52.19 16.02 -27.76
N PHE A 959 -53.27 16.81 -27.81
CA PHE A 959 -54.23 16.83 -28.93
C PHE A 959 -54.05 18.02 -29.90
N GLU A 960 -53.05 18.87 -29.70
CA GLU A 960 -52.89 20.11 -30.45
C GLU A 960 -52.07 19.95 -31.74
N LEU A 961 -52.30 20.86 -32.71
CA LEU A 961 -51.73 20.81 -34.06
C LEU A 961 -50.27 21.30 -34.15
N ASP A 962 -49.80 22.12 -33.20
CA ASP A 962 -48.44 22.71 -33.18
C ASP A 962 -47.62 22.18 -31.99
N LEU A 963 -47.32 20.87 -31.98
CA LEU A 963 -46.47 20.26 -30.96
C LEU A 963 -45.00 20.59 -31.22
N LYS A 964 -44.36 21.32 -30.29
CA LYS A 964 -42.91 21.42 -30.26
C LYS A 964 -42.35 20.07 -29.81
N SER A 965 -41.38 19.55 -30.55
CA SER A 965 -40.67 18.34 -30.16
C SER A 965 -39.56 18.68 -29.17
N GLY A 966 -39.46 17.94 -28.07
CA GLY A 966 -38.28 17.98 -27.19
C GLY A 966 -37.00 17.58 -27.93
N CYS A 967 -37.10 17.00 -29.13
CA CYS A 967 -35.97 16.57 -29.96
C CYS A 967 -35.38 17.66 -30.83
N THR A 968 -36.05 18.80 -30.98
CA THR A 968 -35.51 19.94 -31.73
C THR A 968 -34.13 20.31 -31.21
N GLU A 969 -33.18 20.60 -32.11
CA GLU A 969 -31.81 20.92 -31.71
C GLU A 969 -31.77 22.06 -30.71
N THR A 970 -30.92 21.91 -29.69
CA THR A 970 -30.64 23.01 -28.78
C THR A 970 -30.00 24.16 -29.54
N ILE A 971 -30.22 25.38 -29.06
CA ILE A 971 -29.60 26.57 -29.63
C ILE A 971 -28.07 26.46 -29.54
N LEU A 972 -27.40 26.42 -30.69
CA LEU A 972 -25.94 26.55 -30.75
C LEU A 972 -25.56 28.02 -30.51
N LEU A 973 -25.02 28.31 -29.33
CA LEU A 973 -24.47 29.61 -29.02
C LEU A 973 -23.13 29.82 -29.73
N THR A 974 -23.02 30.94 -30.42
CA THR A 974 -21.84 31.38 -31.17
C THR A 974 -21.55 32.84 -30.80
N PRO A 975 -20.32 33.33 -31.06
CA PRO A 975 -20.01 34.75 -30.88
C PRO A 975 -20.98 35.69 -31.64
N GLY A 976 -21.59 35.22 -32.74
CA GLY A 976 -22.51 36.02 -33.55
C GLY A 976 -23.94 36.11 -33.01
N ASN A 977 -24.39 35.18 -32.17
CA ASN A 977 -25.77 35.15 -31.68
C ASN A 977 -25.91 35.22 -30.15
N VAL A 978 -24.82 35.06 -29.39
CA VAL A 978 -24.87 35.00 -27.91
C VAL A 978 -25.53 36.25 -27.30
N ASN A 979 -25.24 37.45 -27.83
CA ASN A 979 -25.81 38.69 -27.30
C ASN A 979 -27.32 38.77 -27.52
N TYR A 980 -27.83 38.26 -28.64
CA TYR A 980 -29.28 38.20 -28.89
C TYR A 980 -29.96 37.34 -27.83
N TYR A 981 -29.43 36.14 -27.59
CA TYR A 981 -29.99 35.23 -26.60
C TYR A 981 -29.86 35.73 -25.16
N PHE A 982 -28.74 36.38 -24.82
CA PHE A 982 -28.56 37.04 -23.53
C PHE A 982 -29.64 38.11 -23.27
N THR A 983 -29.98 38.92 -24.29
CA THR A 983 -31.08 39.89 -24.19
C THR A 983 -32.47 39.26 -24.24
N LEU A 984 -32.60 38.04 -24.77
CA LEU A 984 -33.87 37.32 -24.87
C LEU A 984 -34.27 36.70 -23.52
N VAL A 985 -33.31 36.16 -22.75
CA VAL A 985 -33.56 35.46 -21.48
C VAL A 985 -34.53 36.19 -20.53
N PRO A 986 -34.38 37.51 -20.26
CA PRO A 986 -35.30 38.23 -19.36
C PRO A 986 -36.73 38.36 -19.88
N THR A 987 -36.96 38.10 -21.17
CA THR A 987 -38.28 38.18 -21.80
C THR A 987 -38.98 36.84 -21.89
N LEU A 988 -38.25 35.73 -21.67
CA LEU A 988 -38.81 34.39 -21.60
C LEU A 988 -39.53 34.18 -20.25
N PRO A 989 -40.67 33.49 -20.22
CA PRO A 989 -41.31 33.10 -18.97
C PRO A 989 -40.41 32.13 -18.20
N ASP A 990 -40.58 32.10 -16.87
CA ASP A 990 -39.95 31.07 -16.04
C ASP A 990 -40.44 29.69 -16.49
N GLY A 991 -39.49 28.82 -16.81
CA GLY A 991 -39.75 27.51 -17.38
C GLY A 991 -38.50 26.90 -17.96
N GLU A 992 -38.66 25.70 -18.51
CA GLU A 992 -37.54 24.87 -18.94
C GLU A 992 -36.74 25.47 -20.11
N GLU A 993 -37.41 26.06 -21.10
CA GLU A 993 -36.77 26.71 -22.25
C GLU A 993 -35.83 27.84 -21.81
N ARG A 994 -36.28 28.67 -20.85
CA ARG A 994 -35.47 29.74 -20.25
C ARG A 994 -34.26 29.15 -19.50
N GLN A 995 -34.48 28.14 -18.66
CA GLN A 995 -33.42 27.53 -17.85
C GLN A 995 -32.33 26.86 -18.71
N LEU A 996 -32.72 26.12 -19.75
CA LEU A 996 -31.76 25.52 -20.69
C LEU A 996 -30.92 26.59 -21.41
N LEU A 997 -31.54 27.68 -21.86
CA LEU A 997 -30.82 28.79 -22.49
C LEU A 997 -29.87 29.50 -21.53
N VAL A 998 -30.31 29.74 -20.28
CA VAL A 998 -29.47 30.27 -19.20
C VAL A 998 -28.24 29.37 -19.00
N ASN A 999 -28.43 28.04 -18.94
CA ASN A 999 -27.32 27.10 -18.77
C ASN A 999 -26.31 27.18 -19.92
N ASP A 1000 -26.79 27.22 -21.16
CA ASP A 1000 -25.92 27.35 -22.33
C ASP A 1000 -25.16 28.68 -22.33
N LEU A 1001 -25.81 29.78 -21.93
CA LEU A 1001 -25.16 31.08 -21.79
C LEU A 1001 -24.09 31.10 -20.69
N ILE A 1002 -24.37 30.50 -19.51
CA ILE A 1002 -23.39 30.37 -18.44
C ILE A 1002 -22.17 29.59 -18.95
N ARG A 1003 -22.37 28.44 -19.60
CA ARG A 1003 -21.28 27.64 -20.18
C ARG A 1003 -20.44 28.45 -21.18
N TYR A 1004 -21.11 29.15 -22.10
CA TYR A 1004 -20.45 29.98 -23.09
C TYR A 1004 -19.59 31.06 -22.42
N TYR A 1005 -20.15 31.82 -21.48
CA TYR A 1005 -19.42 32.92 -20.85
C TYR A 1005 -18.32 32.44 -19.90
N ILE A 1006 -18.47 31.29 -19.23
CA ILE A 1006 -17.38 30.67 -18.45
C ILE A 1006 -16.23 30.25 -19.37
N GLY A 1007 -16.54 29.63 -20.52
CA GLY A 1007 -15.55 29.26 -21.53
C GLY A 1007 -14.84 30.48 -22.14
N ALA A 1008 -15.56 31.59 -22.29
CA ALA A 1008 -15.02 32.86 -22.78
C ALA A 1008 -14.30 33.71 -21.71
N GLY A 1009 -14.32 33.29 -20.43
CA GLY A 1009 -13.75 34.05 -19.32
C GLY A 1009 -14.47 35.38 -19.04
N ASN A 1010 -15.75 35.51 -19.39
CA ASN A 1010 -16.54 36.73 -19.21
C ASN A 1010 -17.41 36.65 -17.94
N SER A 1011 -16.81 36.94 -16.79
CA SER A 1011 -17.51 36.88 -15.50
C SER A 1011 -18.64 37.92 -15.37
N GLU A 1012 -18.49 39.12 -15.93
CA GLU A 1012 -19.47 40.20 -15.84
C GLU A 1012 -20.86 39.79 -16.38
N ASN A 1013 -20.89 39.13 -17.55
CA ASN A 1013 -22.14 38.63 -18.11
C ASN A 1013 -22.74 37.48 -17.29
N ILE A 1014 -21.90 36.65 -16.64
CA ILE A 1014 -22.37 35.59 -15.74
C ILE A 1014 -23.02 36.20 -14.49
N HIS A 1015 -22.40 37.23 -13.89
CA HIS A 1015 -22.98 37.97 -12.76
C HIS A 1015 -24.36 38.51 -13.11
N THR A 1016 -24.46 39.19 -14.26
CA THR A 1016 -25.73 39.77 -14.73
C THR A 1016 -26.80 38.71 -14.96
N LEU A 1017 -26.42 37.55 -15.49
CA LEU A 1017 -27.35 36.45 -15.73
C LEU A 1017 -27.86 35.85 -14.41
N LEU A 1018 -26.93 35.45 -13.53
CA LEU A 1018 -27.26 34.74 -12.29
C LEU A 1018 -27.93 35.62 -11.23
N GLN A 1019 -27.59 36.92 -11.15
CA GLN A 1019 -28.17 37.85 -10.18
C GLN A 1019 -29.69 38.00 -10.35
N ASN A 1020 -30.20 37.81 -11.57
CA ASN A 1020 -31.61 37.94 -11.90
C ASN A 1020 -32.38 36.61 -11.77
N GLU A 1021 -31.71 35.51 -11.42
CA GLU A 1021 -32.36 34.21 -11.29
C GLU A 1021 -33.01 34.00 -9.91
N SER A 1022 -34.24 33.49 -9.92
CA SER A 1022 -35.02 33.21 -8.71
C SER A 1022 -34.76 31.82 -8.14
N ASN A 1023 -34.40 30.85 -9.00
CA ASN A 1023 -34.15 29.45 -8.64
C ASN A 1023 -32.96 29.31 -7.67
N GLU A 1024 -33.15 28.48 -6.64
CA GLU A 1024 -32.18 28.26 -5.57
C GLU A 1024 -30.82 27.77 -6.08
N ASN A 1025 -30.79 26.88 -7.07
CA ASN A 1025 -29.53 26.32 -7.61
C ASN A 1025 -28.70 27.36 -8.38
N TYR A 1026 -29.33 28.29 -9.10
CA TYR A 1026 -28.61 29.40 -9.72
C TYR A 1026 -28.05 30.35 -8.67
N LYS A 1027 -28.77 30.59 -7.58
CA LYS A 1027 -28.26 31.38 -6.45
C LYS A 1027 -27.11 30.69 -5.72
N MET A 1028 -27.16 29.37 -5.53
CA MET A 1028 -26.03 28.60 -4.98
C MET A 1028 -24.79 28.71 -5.90
N THR A 1029 -24.99 28.53 -7.21
CA THR A 1029 -23.93 28.72 -8.22
C THR A 1029 -23.36 30.14 -8.16
N TYR A 1030 -24.23 31.14 -8.00
CA TYR A 1030 -23.84 32.54 -7.91
C TYR A 1030 -23.01 32.85 -6.67
N ALA A 1031 -23.44 32.33 -5.51
CA ALA A 1031 -22.69 32.47 -4.25
C ALA A 1031 -21.30 31.83 -4.36
N MET A 1032 -21.19 30.65 -4.98
CA MET A 1032 -19.91 29.97 -5.21
C MET A 1032 -19.00 30.76 -6.16
N LEU A 1033 -19.53 31.29 -7.27
CA LEU A 1033 -18.78 32.14 -8.18
C LEU A 1033 -18.22 33.37 -7.45
N LEU A 1034 -19.06 34.08 -6.69
CA LEU A 1034 -18.65 35.24 -5.90
C LEU A 1034 -17.57 34.88 -4.87
N LEU A 1035 -17.69 33.74 -4.20
CA LEU A 1035 -16.70 33.27 -3.24
C LEU A 1035 -15.35 33.00 -3.90
N ASN A 1036 -15.35 32.34 -5.06
CA ASN A 1036 -14.14 32.02 -5.82
C ASN A 1036 -13.43 33.26 -6.39
N GLU A 1037 -14.18 34.32 -6.67
CA GLU A 1037 -13.63 35.63 -7.05
C GLU A 1037 -13.15 36.47 -5.84
N GLY A 1038 -13.33 35.97 -4.62
CA GLY A 1038 -12.99 36.68 -3.39
C GLY A 1038 -14.01 37.75 -2.95
N ASN A 1039 -15.17 37.83 -3.59
CA ASN A 1039 -16.28 38.71 -3.19
C ASN A 1039 -17.10 38.10 -2.05
N ILE A 1040 -16.46 38.01 -0.88
CA ILE A 1040 -17.02 37.38 0.33
C ILE A 1040 -18.37 37.97 0.73
N THR A 1041 -18.48 39.31 0.79
CA THR A 1041 -19.70 39.99 1.21
C THR A 1041 -20.87 39.71 0.26
N GLY A 1042 -20.62 39.75 -1.06
CA GLY A 1042 -21.63 39.41 -2.06
C GLY A 1042 -22.08 37.96 -1.92
N ALA A 1043 -21.14 37.03 -1.78
CA ALA A 1043 -21.44 35.61 -1.61
C ALA A 1043 -22.31 35.35 -0.37
N GLN A 1044 -21.96 35.93 0.78
CA GLN A 1044 -22.75 35.82 2.01
C GLN A 1044 -24.15 36.40 1.88
N ALA A 1045 -24.31 37.53 1.17
CA ALA A 1045 -25.63 38.14 0.94
C ALA A 1045 -26.53 37.23 0.09
N VAL A 1046 -25.98 36.56 -0.93
CA VAL A 1046 -26.72 35.59 -1.75
C VAL A 1046 -27.14 34.38 -0.91
N VAL A 1047 -26.23 33.81 -0.10
CA VAL A 1047 -26.55 32.67 0.79
C VAL A 1047 -27.62 33.02 1.81
N ALA A 1048 -27.56 34.22 2.41
CA ALA A 1048 -28.58 34.69 3.34
C ALA A 1048 -29.97 34.88 2.71
N SER A 1049 -30.06 34.95 1.38
CA SER A 1049 -31.31 35.05 0.62
C SER A 1049 -31.93 33.70 0.26
N LEU A 1050 -31.22 32.59 0.47
CA LEU A 1050 -31.72 31.25 0.21
C LEU A 1050 -32.75 30.85 1.30
N PRO A 1051 -33.87 30.21 0.93
CA PRO A 1051 -34.83 29.72 1.92
C PRO A 1051 -34.26 28.51 2.65
N ILE A 1052 -34.14 28.57 3.98
CA ILE A 1052 -33.53 27.49 4.81
C ILE A 1052 -34.51 26.31 5.03
N SER A 1053 -35.60 26.23 4.26
CA SER A 1053 -36.67 25.25 4.50
C SER A 1053 -36.43 23.86 3.88
N SER A 1054 -35.47 23.71 2.96
CA SER A 1054 -35.12 22.42 2.35
C SER A 1054 -33.81 21.87 2.94
N SER A 1055 -33.67 20.54 2.94
CA SER A 1055 -32.40 19.89 3.30
C SER A 1055 -31.26 20.37 2.40
N GLU A 1056 -31.55 20.60 1.12
CA GLU A 1056 -30.59 21.05 0.11
C GLU A 1056 -29.98 22.42 0.46
N THR A 1057 -30.79 23.43 0.77
CA THR A 1057 -30.29 24.77 1.15
C THR A 1057 -29.61 24.78 2.52
N SER A 1058 -30.08 23.96 3.47
CA SER A 1058 -29.46 23.79 4.78
C SER A 1058 -28.06 23.17 4.69
N SER A 1059 -27.93 22.03 3.99
CA SER A 1059 -26.64 21.36 3.76
C SER A 1059 -25.69 22.25 2.94
N PHE A 1060 -26.20 22.96 1.91
CA PHE A 1060 -25.40 23.91 1.13
C PHE A 1060 -24.87 25.07 2.00
N THR A 1061 -25.71 25.66 2.86
CA THR A 1061 -25.27 26.73 3.77
C THR A 1061 -24.16 26.25 4.71
N THR A 1062 -24.28 25.02 5.21
CA THR A 1062 -23.26 24.40 6.07
C THR A 1062 -21.94 24.20 5.32
N TYR A 1063 -22.01 23.61 4.12
CA TYR A 1063 -20.88 23.43 3.23
C TYR A 1063 -20.20 24.77 2.85
N PHE A 1064 -21.00 25.76 2.44
CA PHE A 1064 -20.53 27.09 2.07
C PHE A 1064 -19.78 27.75 3.22
N ASN A 1065 -20.23 27.60 4.47
CA ASN A 1065 -19.54 28.14 5.64
C ASN A 1065 -18.16 27.51 5.88
N VAL A 1066 -17.93 26.26 5.47
CA VAL A 1066 -16.59 25.63 5.49
C VAL A 1066 -15.69 26.28 4.44
N LEU A 1067 -16.18 26.46 3.22
CA LEU A 1067 -15.41 27.12 2.15
C LEU A 1067 -15.12 28.58 2.46
N LEU A 1068 -16.12 29.30 2.97
CA LEU A 1068 -16.00 30.67 3.43
C LEU A 1068 -14.90 30.80 4.49
N TYR A 1069 -14.88 29.88 5.46
CA TYR A 1069 -13.81 29.83 6.46
C TYR A 1069 -12.44 29.64 5.81
N ALA A 1070 -12.32 28.75 4.82
CA ALA A 1070 -11.06 28.53 4.11
C ALA A 1070 -10.55 29.80 3.42
N VAL A 1071 -11.43 30.48 2.69
CA VAL A 1071 -11.12 31.73 1.97
C VAL A 1071 -10.80 32.87 2.94
N GLN A 1072 -11.59 33.06 4.00
CA GLN A 1072 -11.38 34.13 4.99
C GLN A 1072 -10.04 33.99 5.74
N ASN A 1073 -9.58 32.75 5.97
CA ASN A 1073 -8.33 32.47 6.67
C ASN A 1073 -7.15 32.19 5.73
N ASN A 1074 -7.36 32.26 4.42
CA ASN A 1074 -6.35 31.95 3.40
C ASN A 1074 -5.68 30.58 3.63
N ILE A 1075 -6.49 29.57 3.95
CA ILE A 1075 -6.03 28.18 4.12
C ILE A 1075 -6.47 27.33 2.93
N SER A 1076 -5.64 26.36 2.55
CA SER A 1076 -6.02 25.38 1.53
C SER A 1076 -7.10 24.43 2.07
N LEU A 1077 -7.88 23.82 1.17
CA LEU A 1077 -8.88 22.83 1.55
C LEU A 1077 -8.28 21.55 2.14
N GLY A 1078 -6.99 21.27 1.90
CA GLY A 1078 -6.26 20.17 2.54
C GLY A 1078 -5.61 20.53 3.88
N SER A 1079 -5.80 21.77 4.35
CA SER A 1079 -5.31 22.24 5.65
C SER A 1079 -6.44 22.77 6.53
N LEU A 1080 -7.66 22.24 6.35
CA LEU A 1080 -8.79 22.62 7.20
C LEU A 1080 -8.57 22.06 8.61
N PRO A 1081 -8.96 22.80 9.67
CA PRO A 1081 -8.92 22.26 11.03
C PRO A 1081 -9.93 21.12 11.19
N GLU A 1082 -9.65 20.19 12.10
CA GLU A 1082 -10.42 18.95 12.30
C GLU A 1082 -11.93 19.18 12.48
N ASN A 1083 -12.32 20.23 13.20
CA ASN A 1083 -13.73 20.57 13.39
C ASN A 1083 -14.45 20.98 12.08
N LYS A 1084 -13.73 21.41 11.04
CA LYS A 1084 -14.28 21.68 9.71
C LYS A 1084 -14.32 20.43 8.86
N VAL A 1085 -13.33 19.55 8.99
CA VAL A 1085 -13.33 18.22 8.34
C VAL A 1085 -14.52 17.39 8.84
N SER A 1086 -14.76 17.35 10.15
CA SER A 1086 -15.89 16.64 10.76
C SER A 1086 -17.26 17.15 10.27
N ILE A 1087 -17.39 18.45 9.99
CA ILE A 1087 -18.62 19.00 9.37
C ILE A 1087 -18.81 18.43 7.96
N LEU A 1088 -17.76 18.37 7.15
CA LEU A 1088 -17.83 17.77 5.82
C LEU A 1088 -18.18 16.28 5.91
N GLU A 1089 -17.58 15.55 6.85
CA GLU A 1089 -17.88 14.12 7.09
C GLU A 1089 -19.33 13.90 7.52
N THR A 1090 -19.91 14.80 8.31
CA THR A 1090 -21.32 14.71 8.69
C THR A 1090 -22.25 14.94 7.49
N LEU A 1091 -21.89 15.84 6.57
CA LEU A 1091 -22.70 16.15 5.39
C LEU A 1091 -22.78 15.00 4.39
N VAL A 1092 -21.78 14.11 4.31
CA VAL A 1092 -21.73 13.08 3.25
C VAL A 1092 -22.89 12.09 3.31
N GLU A 1093 -23.56 11.96 4.46
CA GLU A 1093 -24.69 11.04 4.68
C GLU A 1093 -26.02 11.58 4.10
N ASP A 1094 -26.13 12.90 3.91
CA ASP A 1094 -27.39 13.55 3.53
C ASP A 1094 -27.79 13.31 2.06
N ARG A 1095 -26.84 12.89 1.21
CA ARG A 1095 -27.02 12.74 -0.26
C ARG A 1095 -27.57 14.01 -0.95
N THR A 1096 -27.28 15.18 -0.41
CA THR A 1096 -27.54 16.52 -1.00
C THR A 1096 -26.47 16.88 -2.05
N LEU A 1097 -26.67 17.93 -2.86
CA LEU A 1097 -25.61 18.47 -3.74
C LEU A 1097 -24.35 18.81 -2.92
N ALA A 1098 -24.58 19.43 -1.74
CA ALA A 1098 -23.54 19.77 -0.78
C ALA A 1098 -22.83 18.53 -0.20
N ALA A 1099 -23.54 17.41 -0.01
CA ALA A 1099 -22.95 16.14 0.43
C ALA A 1099 -21.93 15.63 -0.59
N TYR A 1100 -22.27 15.60 -1.89
CA TYR A 1100 -21.35 15.15 -2.93
C TYR A 1100 -20.19 16.12 -3.17
N ALA A 1101 -20.42 17.43 -3.04
CA ALA A 1101 -19.33 18.41 -3.05
C ALA A 1101 -18.39 18.23 -1.84
N SER A 1102 -18.93 17.84 -0.67
CA SER A 1102 -18.14 17.50 0.52
C SER A 1102 -17.34 16.21 0.32
N GLN A 1103 -17.95 15.17 -0.26
CA GLN A 1103 -17.24 13.95 -0.66
C GLN A 1103 -16.09 14.27 -1.61
N ALA A 1104 -16.30 15.15 -2.59
CA ALA A 1104 -15.24 15.57 -3.51
C ALA A 1104 -14.03 16.17 -2.76
N ILE A 1105 -14.25 17.04 -1.76
CA ILE A 1105 -13.17 17.58 -0.92
C ILE A 1105 -12.48 16.47 -0.11
N LEU A 1106 -13.26 15.61 0.55
CA LEU A 1106 -12.74 14.55 1.42
C LEU A 1106 -11.93 13.50 0.66
N ILE A 1107 -12.38 13.13 -0.55
CA ILE A 1107 -11.62 12.25 -1.46
C ILE A 1107 -10.32 12.92 -1.89
N THR A 1108 -10.40 14.16 -2.37
CA THR A 1108 -9.27 14.87 -2.99
C THR A 1108 -8.16 15.17 -1.99
N TYR A 1109 -8.52 15.67 -0.80
CA TYR A 1109 -7.55 16.26 0.12
C TYR A 1109 -7.29 15.39 1.35
N TYR A 1110 -8.17 14.44 1.66
CA TYR A 1110 -8.08 13.61 2.87
C TYR A 1110 -8.08 12.10 2.57
N GLY A 1111 -8.06 11.70 1.30
CA GLY A 1111 -7.96 10.29 0.89
C GLY A 1111 -9.14 9.42 1.32
N LYS A 1112 -10.30 10.01 1.65
CA LYS A 1112 -11.50 9.26 2.04
C LYS A 1112 -12.11 8.59 0.81
N GLU A 1113 -12.67 7.40 0.98
CA GLU A 1113 -13.38 6.71 -0.09
C GLU A 1113 -14.87 6.62 0.23
N TYR A 1114 -15.71 6.82 -0.79
CA TYR A 1114 -17.17 6.75 -0.65
C TYR A 1114 -17.74 5.81 -1.71
N LEU A 1115 -18.54 4.86 -1.24
CA LEU A 1115 -19.33 4.00 -2.11
C LEU A 1115 -20.37 4.84 -2.86
N LEU A 1116 -20.63 4.47 -4.10
CA LEU A 1116 -21.73 5.07 -4.87
C LEU A 1116 -23.03 4.38 -4.44
N PRO A 1117 -23.97 5.09 -3.79
CA PRO A 1117 -25.28 4.52 -3.51
C PRO A 1117 -25.99 4.16 -4.83
N ILE A 1118 -26.42 2.90 -4.93
CA ILE A 1118 -27.27 2.43 -6.03
C ILE A 1118 -28.51 1.84 -5.40
N GLU A 1119 -29.61 2.59 -5.44
CA GLU A 1119 -30.89 2.07 -5.02
C GLU A 1119 -31.28 0.85 -5.87
N THR A 1120 -31.61 -0.26 -5.20
CA THR A 1120 -32.07 -1.48 -5.85
C THR A 1120 -33.58 -1.57 -5.78
N GLU A 1121 -34.22 -2.12 -6.80
CA GLU A 1121 -35.66 -2.33 -6.73
C GLU A 1121 -36.01 -3.40 -5.69
N SER A 1122 -36.70 -2.99 -4.63
CA SER A 1122 -37.10 -3.79 -3.45
C SER A 1122 -37.95 -5.05 -3.71
N GLY A 1123 -38.16 -5.45 -4.97
CA GLY A 1123 -38.82 -6.71 -5.37
C GLY A 1123 -37.88 -7.71 -6.06
N LEU A 1124 -36.65 -7.31 -6.33
CA LEU A 1124 -35.54 -8.19 -6.65
C LEU A 1124 -34.54 -7.94 -5.55
N GLU A 1125 -34.64 -8.71 -4.46
CA GLU A 1125 -33.47 -8.99 -3.62
C GLU A 1125 -32.42 -9.60 -4.56
N TYR A 1126 -31.68 -8.77 -5.29
CA TYR A 1126 -30.28 -9.05 -5.49
C TYR A 1126 -29.78 -9.20 -4.06
N ARG A 1127 -29.50 -10.42 -3.64
CA ARG A 1127 -29.11 -10.77 -2.27
C ARG A 1127 -27.73 -10.16 -1.96
N SER A 1128 -27.66 -8.84 -1.95
CA SER A 1128 -26.58 -8.06 -1.37
C SER A 1128 -26.77 -8.04 0.15
N LYS A 1129 -26.82 -9.22 0.79
CA LYS A 1129 -26.49 -9.37 2.21
C LYS A 1129 -25.00 -9.70 2.28
N GLY A 1130 -24.19 -8.73 1.87
CA GLY A 1130 -22.73 -8.87 1.83
C GLY A 1130 -21.99 -8.09 2.91
N ASN A 1131 -22.64 -7.17 3.64
CA ASN A 1131 -21.88 -6.26 4.51
C ASN A 1131 -22.48 -5.91 5.88
N ASP A 1132 -23.58 -6.56 6.29
CA ASP A 1132 -24.03 -6.47 7.69
C ASP A 1132 -23.79 -7.81 8.39
N ASN A 1133 -22.70 -7.85 9.15
CA ASN A 1133 -22.34 -8.82 10.17
C ASN A 1133 -22.07 -10.27 9.70
N SER A 1134 -20.79 -10.67 9.73
CA SER A 1134 -20.38 -12.08 9.81
C SER A 1134 -21.04 -12.83 10.98
N ASP A 1135 -21.56 -12.10 11.98
CA ASP A 1135 -22.40 -12.65 13.05
C ASP A 1135 -23.79 -13.13 12.60
N ASP A 1136 -24.36 -12.59 11.51
CA ASP A 1136 -25.67 -13.02 10.99
C ASP A 1136 -25.57 -14.31 10.17
N MET A 1137 -24.45 -14.53 9.45
CA MET A 1137 -24.16 -15.81 8.80
C MET A 1137 -23.97 -16.96 9.81
N ASN A 1138 -23.33 -16.67 10.95
CA ASN A 1138 -23.24 -17.61 12.08
C ASN A 1138 -24.61 -17.95 12.69
N GLN A 1139 -25.65 -17.13 12.47
CA GLN A 1139 -27.01 -17.44 12.89
C GLN A 1139 -27.80 -18.29 11.89
N MET A 1140 -27.48 -18.24 10.60
CA MET A 1140 -28.15 -19.03 9.56
C MET A 1140 -27.80 -20.51 9.61
N ILE A 1141 -26.52 -20.86 9.78
CA ILE A 1141 -26.05 -22.25 9.88
C ILE A 1141 -25.40 -22.45 11.23
N ARG A 1142 -26.13 -23.04 12.18
CA ARG A 1142 -25.57 -23.44 13.49
C ARG A 1142 -25.12 -24.89 13.42
N ILE A 1143 -23.84 -25.11 13.73
CA ILE A 1143 -23.21 -26.43 13.72
C ILE A 1143 -22.88 -26.82 15.16
N GLN A 1144 -23.45 -27.93 15.65
CA GLN A 1144 -23.18 -28.43 17.00
C GLN A 1144 -23.20 -29.97 17.07
N PRO A 1145 -22.29 -30.60 17.84
CA PRO A 1145 -21.09 -29.99 18.43
C PRO A 1145 -20.03 -29.68 17.36
N ASN A 1146 -19.12 -28.77 17.65
CA ASN A 1146 -17.93 -28.52 16.83
C ASN A 1146 -16.78 -28.13 17.77
N PRO A 1147 -15.81 -29.01 18.05
CA PRO A 1147 -15.52 -30.28 17.35
C PRO A 1147 -16.59 -31.37 17.53
N VAL A 1148 -16.60 -32.37 16.63
CA VAL A 1148 -17.57 -33.49 16.61
C VAL A 1148 -16.87 -34.85 16.47
N SER A 1149 -17.38 -35.89 17.15
CA SER A 1149 -16.91 -37.27 16.99
C SER A 1149 -17.75 -38.05 15.97
N ASP A 1150 -19.07 -38.07 16.13
CA ASP A 1150 -19.92 -39.02 15.39
C ASP A 1150 -21.09 -38.34 14.66
N ILE A 1151 -21.89 -37.54 15.37
CA ILE A 1151 -23.10 -36.92 14.81
C ILE A 1151 -22.96 -35.40 14.83
N LEU A 1152 -22.96 -34.78 13.65
CA LEU A 1152 -22.98 -33.33 13.46
C LEU A 1152 -24.42 -32.87 13.26
N SER A 1153 -24.93 -32.03 14.17
CA SER A 1153 -26.24 -31.40 14.00
C SER A 1153 -26.08 -30.04 13.31
N LEU A 1154 -26.79 -29.85 12.20
CA LEU A 1154 -26.86 -28.63 11.43
C LEU A 1154 -28.25 -28.05 11.54
N LYS A 1155 -28.35 -26.86 12.14
CA LYS A 1155 -29.59 -26.09 12.13
C LYS A 1155 -29.47 -24.97 11.10
N ILE A 1156 -30.22 -25.10 10.02
CA ILE A 1156 -30.23 -24.15 8.90
C ILE A 1156 -31.54 -23.36 8.95
N ASN A 1157 -31.49 -22.10 9.38
CA ASN A 1157 -32.66 -21.24 9.41
C ASN A 1157 -32.76 -20.44 8.09
N ILE A 1158 -33.69 -20.84 7.21
CA ILE A 1158 -33.95 -20.14 5.94
C ILE A 1158 -35.37 -19.58 5.95
N LEU A 1159 -35.51 -18.30 5.56
CA LEU A 1159 -36.77 -17.57 5.60
C LEU A 1159 -37.80 -18.05 4.54
N GLN A 1160 -37.33 -18.72 3.49
CA GLN A 1160 -38.16 -19.17 2.36
C GLN A 1160 -37.95 -20.66 2.05
N GLU A 1161 -38.96 -21.31 1.46
CA GLU A 1161 -38.88 -22.72 1.05
C GLU A 1161 -37.92 -22.79 -0.14
N SER A 1162 -36.80 -23.48 0.02
CA SER A 1162 -35.83 -23.69 -1.05
C SER A 1162 -35.40 -25.16 -1.11
N LYS A 1163 -35.05 -25.60 -2.32
CA LYS A 1163 -34.26 -26.82 -2.50
C LYS A 1163 -32.81 -26.46 -2.21
N LEU A 1164 -32.20 -27.18 -1.29
CA LEU A 1164 -30.82 -27.02 -0.90
C LEU A 1164 -30.03 -28.27 -1.28
N GLU A 1165 -28.77 -28.07 -1.60
CA GLU A 1165 -27.77 -29.11 -1.76
C GLU A 1165 -26.63 -28.84 -0.78
N LEU A 1166 -26.53 -29.68 0.25
CA LEU A 1166 -25.48 -29.64 1.25
C LEU A 1166 -24.33 -30.52 0.80
N GLU A 1167 -23.20 -29.91 0.48
CA GLU A 1167 -21.93 -30.59 0.19
C GLU A 1167 -21.01 -30.52 1.42
N ILE A 1168 -20.33 -31.62 1.73
CA ILE A 1168 -19.21 -31.64 2.67
C ILE A 1168 -17.95 -31.93 1.87
N ARG A 1169 -16.95 -31.09 2.03
CA ARG A 1169 -15.66 -31.21 1.36
C ARG A 1169 -14.53 -31.31 2.38
N SER A 1170 -13.48 -32.04 2.04
CA SER A 1170 -12.22 -31.96 2.78
C SER A 1170 -11.60 -30.56 2.63
N ILE A 1171 -10.63 -30.22 3.48
CA ILE A 1171 -9.87 -28.96 3.36
C ILE A 1171 -9.18 -28.78 2.00
N ASN A 1172 -8.85 -29.88 1.31
CA ASN A 1172 -8.27 -29.87 -0.04
C ASN A 1172 -9.35 -29.72 -1.15
N GLY A 1173 -10.61 -29.47 -0.80
CA GLY A 1173 -11.71 -29.28 -1.75
C GLY A 1173 -12.36 -30.56 -2.28
N ASN A 1174 -11.84 -31.75 -1.97
CA ASN A 1174 -12.44 -33.03 -2.38
C ASN A 1174 -13.83 -33.21 -1.78
N LEU A 1175 -14.82 -33.58 -2.59
CA LEU A 1175 -16.20 -33.86 -2.16
C LEU A 1175 -16.29 -35.18 -1.38
N ILE A 1176 -16.79 -35.11 -0.16
CA ILE A 1176 -16.94 -36.25 0.76
C ILE A 1176 -18.38 -36.75 0.76
N SER A 1177 -19.35 -35.83 0.84
CA SER A 1177 -20.77 -36.16 0.86
C SER A 1177 -21.60 -35.04 0.26
N THR A 1178 -22.75 -35.40 -0.31
CA THR A 1178 -23.77 -34.47 -0.81
C THR A 1178 -25.14 -34.93 -0.36
N THR A 1179 -25.97 -34.01 0.15
CA THR A 1179 -27.36 -34.27 0.56
C THR A 1179 -28.29 -33.19 0.00
N SER A 1180 -29.31 -33.58 -0.76
CA SER A 1180 -30.34 -32.65 -1.22
C SER A 1180 -31.53 -32.60 -0.27
N MET A 1181 -32.07 -31.40 -0.03
CA MET A 1181 -33.11 -31.15 0.97
C MET A 1181 -34.14 -30.15 0.41
N ASN A 1182 -35.40 -30.25 0.81
CA ASN A 1182 -36.47 -29.33 0.42
C ASN A 1182 -37.27 -28.90 1.67
N GLY A 1183 -37.53 -27.60 1.85
CA GLY A 1183 -38.30 -27.08 2.98
C GLY A 1183 -37.80 -25.73 3.54
N LYS A 1184 -38.33 -25.35 4.71
CA LYS A 1184 -37.87 -24.24 5.56
C LYS A 1184 -37.33 -24.81 6.86
N ASN A 1185 -36.31 -24.17 7.43
CA ASN A 1185 -35.73 -24.51 8.74
C ASN A 1185 -35.36 -25.99 8.87
N PHE A 1186 -34.13 -26.33 8.46
CA PHE A 1186 -33.65 -27.70 8.52
C PHE A 1186 -32.94 -27.97 9.83
N ASP A 1187 -33.24 -29.09 10.46
CA ASP A 1187 -32.45 -29.66 11.55
C ASP A 1187 -31.93 -31.03 11.07
N ILE A 1188 -30.69 -31.03 10.59
CA ILE A 1188 -30.08 -32.16 9.89
C ILE A 1188 -29.06 -32.77 10.81
N LYS A 1189 -29.15 -34.09 11.01
CA LYS A 1189 -28.12 -34.86 11.69
C LYS A 1189 -27.32 -35.61 10.65
N LEU A 1190 -26.04 -35.26 10.53
CA LEU A 1190 -25.09 -35.95 9.67
C LEU A 1190 -24.28 -36.92 10.51
N ASP A 1191 -24.22 -38.17 10.07
CA ASP A 1191 -23.26 -39.14 10.60
C ASP A 1191 -21.90 -38.91 9.93
N VAL A 1192 -20.98 -38.36 10.72
CA VAL A 1192 -19.59 -38.08 10.33
C VAL A 1192 -18.61 -39.07 10.95
N SER A 1193 -19.09 -40.16 11.59
CA SER A 1193 -18.24 -41.16 12.25
C SER A 1193 -17.24 -41.82 11.29
N GLN A 1194 -17.61 -41.92 10.01
CA GLN A 1194 -16.77 -42.50 8.95
C GLN A 1194 -15.73 -41.51 8.38
N PHE A 1195 -15.75 -40.24 8.80
CA PHE A 1195 -14.81 -39.23 8.31
C PHE A 1195 -13.51 -39.33 9.09
N ASN A 1196 -12.38 -39.19 8.40
CA ASN A 1196 -11.08 -39.09 9.05
C ASN A 1196 -10.99 -37.81 9.91
N SER A 1197 -10.24 -37.83 11.01
CA SER A 1197 -9.98 -36.64 11.82
C SER A 1197 -9.41 -35.50 10.96
N GLY A 1198 -9.93 -34.29 11.12
CA GLY A 1198 -9.53 -33.14 10.31
C GLY A 1198 -10.59 -32.04 10.17
N VAL A 1199 -10.25 -30.99 9.43
CA VAL A 1199 -11.15 -29.86 9.13
C VAL A 1199 -11.91 -30.14 7.84
N TYR A 1200 -13.22 -29.98 7.88
CA TYR A 1200 -14.12 -30.12 6.74
C TYR A 1200 -14.84 -28.81 6.44
N LEU A 1201 -15.02 -28.54 5.16
CA LEU A 1201 -15.81 -27.43 4.64
C LEU A 1201 -17.22 -27.91 4.36
N LEU A 1202 -18.19 -27.23 4.96
CA LEU A 1202 -19.60 -27.39 4.68
C LEU A 1202 -20.01 -26.32 3.66
N ARG A 1203 -20.53 -26.76 2.51
CA ARG A 1203 -20.98 -25.89 1.42
C ARG A 1203 -22.44 -26.16 1.14
N LEU A 1204 -23.31 -25.20 1.44
CA LEU A 1204 -24.73 -25.27 1.14
C LEU A 1204 -24.98 -24.49 -0.15
N LYS A 1205 -25.53 -25.15 -1.17
CA LYS A 1205 -26.04 -24.52 -2.39
C LYS A 1205 -27.55 -24.42 -2.32
N ASP A 1206 -28.13 -23.34 -2.78
CA ASP A 1206 -29.58 -23.25 -2.96
C ASP A 1206 -30.00 -23.31 -4.44
N GLN A 1207 -31.29 -23.16 -4.72
CA GLN A 1207 -31.83 -23.18 -6.10
C GLN A 1207 -31.28 -22.07 -6.98
N SER A 1208 -30.74 -21.00 -6.40
CA SER A 1208 -30.14 -19.88 -7.12
C SER A 1208 -28.63 -20.09 -7.35
N GLU A 1209 -28.11 -21.29 -7.04
CA GLU A 1209 -26.68 -21.61 -7.03
C GLU A 1209 -25.87 -20.71 -6.06
N GLU A 1210 -26.53 -20.04 -5.11
CA GLU A 1210 -25.83 -19.30 -4.06
C GLU A 1210 -25.17 -20.26 -3.09
N ILE A 1211 -23.95 -19.91 -2.68
CA ILE A 1211 -23.09 -20.79 -1.90
C ILE A 1211 -22.90 -20.20 -0.50
N TYR A 1212 -23.33 -20.93 0.51
CA TYR A 1212 -23.04 -20.63 1.92
C TYR A 1212 -21.96 -21.57 2.43
N LEU A 1213 -20.93 -21.02 3.10
CA LEU A 1213 -19.79 -21.78 3.61
C LEU A 1213 -19.74 -21.74 5.13
N ASN A 1214 -19.44 -22.89 5.74
CA ASN A 1214 -19.09 -23.01 7.15
C ASN A 1214 -18.04 -24.13 7.30
N LYS A 1215 -17.43 -24.29 8.48
CA LYS A 1215 -16.43 -25.34 8.74
C LYS A 1215 -16.70 -26.09 10.04
N PHE A 1216 -16.35 -27.37 10.08
CA PHE A 1216 -16.36 -28.16 11.32
C PHE A 1216 -15.12 -29.03 11.45
N ILE A 1217 -14.78 -29.35 12.69
CA ILE A 1217 -13.62 -30.17 13.07
C ILE A 1217 -14.12 -31.55 13.48
N LYS A 1218 -13.71 -32.58 12.74
CA LYS A 1218 -13.89 -33.98 13.11
C LYS A 1218 -12.73 -34.42 14.01
N LEU A 1219 -13.05 -34.89 15.21
CA LEU A 1219 -12.07 -35.46 16.16
C LEU A 1219 -11.61 -36.85 15.72
#